data_AF-A0AAU9E7E8-F1
#
_entry.id   AF-A0AAU9E7E8-F1
#
_cell.length_a   1.000
_cell.length_b   1.000
_cell.length_c   1.000
_cell.angle_alpha   90.00
_cell.angle_beta   90.00
_cell.angle_gamma   90.00
#
_symmetry.space_group_name_H-M   'P 1'
#
loop_
_entity.id
_entity.type
_entity.pdbx_description
1 polymer ?
#
loop_
_entity_poly.entity_id
_entity_poly.type
_entity_poly.pdbx_seq_one_letter_code
_entity_poly.pdbx_strand_id
1 'polypeptide(L)'
;MTLRIPCYPALFCLCLLLNIAPALAPEALAAAEDRVRQITDQMMALAGGRDWAEHKGALERIRADRQEASRLTPPVLAQAKLFQQALEHAKNLRYWAKQAEAKAALLRALYASAQEQGRAACAAGEKAGVTAAQIKLQKALDEAAPLQQELNSATFRTKQAHNWLRGQWPQLKALADQGQRAYELSQRATKIDNKFFATHGSAYYYFQAQREKMDKLFVKLHQVLQETARRVGAGQRLVFDIYNSARQGIPLPANLDPVQLDFARQSVAILAPVFTRLQKERLLFQADKHLLPADAPKEHQRLREVDERQKKLFKLLGTWQKCRDAPQLYAQVAQAHGAARQARDAAQAAAQKAQACYARAEAKQKALLAQRCPEHAFAQWDPAQGRATCACNAAKGWVWNSDHSDCVPLSVCRRLWEGYQRFQNEGNREQSASTLASLRRHKCPNQAQLAGQRAVPRLVGLSAQQAAQALGRAGLKYKISSAGPAPRPQQAGQVAGQNPAPGAAAQQGHIVGLSVYDQPRPSQAQAAPAERCDRLGRIFNQAVEKHDLNTAGQVANEAQGCAWQAKAQTWVRCARLAQAYNRALETKDRRAAVQAANQAQGCDWQTKAQGFLRCQDLVQDYDAAFAMAQQSKDLSGLKNILTQAKGCGWYAQGRSKALCLRAGLIFDRNIAAKQTQEAGKALAYARQNNCYWRQAGERIYAQATRPAPAPRQQPAPPPQPARRLTPQQECQRMNDIALNACRRGGATLDSLNAAFNPMAGRWKQLGCRMSPALDQCVDAVVERDIGGMFRGWSLGR
;
A
#
# COMPACT_ATOMS: atom_id res chain seq x y z
N MET A 1 79.16 80.94 -37.50
CA MET A 1 80.26 80.08 -37.02
C MET A 1 79.96 78.66 -37.51
N THR A 2 80.52 78.21 -38.66
CA THR A 2 81.75 77.37 -38.76
C THR A 2 81.62 76.07 -37.96
N LEU A 3 81.66 74.81 -38.44
CA LEU A 3 82.23 74.07 -39.59
C LEU A 3 81.36 72.76 -39.73
N ARG A 4 80.94 72.22 -40.89
CA ARG A 4 81.60 71.40 -41.94
C ARG A 4 81.93 69.89 -41.65
N ILE A 5 81.12 69.01 -42.31
CA ILE A 5 81.40 67.71 -43.06
C ILE A 5 81.57 66.39 -42.22
N PRO A 6 81.43 65.12 -42.75
CA PRO A 6 80.20 64.30 -42.99
C PRO A 6 80.34 62.75 -42.69
N CYS A 7 79.37 61.96 -43.18
CA CYS A 7 79.41 60.53 -43.61
C CYS A 7 79.10 59.37 -42.62
N TYR A 8 77.99 58.64 -42.95
CA TYR A 8 77.68 57.18 -43.00
C TYR A 8 78.61 56.15 -42.31
N PRO A 9 78.19 54.89 -41.98
CA PRO A 9 76.87 54.22 -41.89
C PRO A 9 76.77 53.28 -40.64
N ALA A 10 75.97 53.60 -39.61
CA ALA A 10 75.86 52.74 -38.42
C ALA A 10 74.62 51.82 -38.39
N LEU A 11 73.72 51.90 -39.38
CA LEU A 11 72.44 51.17 -39.34
C LEU A 11 72.42 49.81 -40.08
N PHE A 12 73.49 49.44 -40.81
CA PHE A 12 73.53 48.18 -41.58
C PHE A 12 74.21 47.01 -40.84
N CYS A 13 75.01 47.27 -39.80
CA CYS A 13 75.67 46.21 -39.01
C CYS A 13 74.81 45.62 -37.88
N LEU A 14 73.67 46.23 -37.51
CA LEU A 14 72.80 45.67 -36.46
C LEU A 14 71.77 44.66 -37.00
N CYS A 15 71.51 44.64 -38.32
CA CYS A 15 70.60 43.68 -38.96
C CYS A 15 71.29 42.38 -39.40
N LEU A 16 72.64 42.34 -39.47
CA LEU A 16 73.40 41.14 -39.84
C LEU A 16 73.81 40.27 -38.63
N LEU A 17 73.68 40.76 -37.40
CA LEU A 17 73.94 39.97 -36.18
C LEU A 17 72.68 39.38 -35.52
N LEU A 18 71.49 39.61 -36.08
CA LEU A 18 70.22 39.11 -35.53
C LEU A 18 69.60 37.94 -36.32
N ASN A 19 70.30 37.40 -37.31
CA ASN A 19 69.85 36.24 -38.11
C ASN A 19 70.78 35.03 -37.98
N ILE A 20 71.48 34.89 -36.85
CA ILE A 20 71.94 33.57 -36.43
C ILE A 20 70.73 32.96 -35.71
N ALA A 21 69.83 32.34 -36.47
CA ALA A 21 68.91 31.38 -35.89
C ALA A 21 69.80 30.40 -35.11
N PRO A 22 69.69 30.33 -33.77
CA PRO A 22 70.53 29.42 -33.02
C PRO A 22 70.26 28.05 -33.59
N ALA A 23 71.29 27.43 -34.19
CA ALA A 23 71.24 26.04 -34.56
C ALA A 23 70.84 25.31 -33.28
N LEU A 24 69.58 24.87 -33.23
CA LEU A 24 69.07 24.11 -32.11
C LEU A 24 70.03 22.94 -31.93
N ALA A 25 70.66 22.87 -30.77
CA ALA A 25 71.49 21.73 -30.44
C ALA A 25 70.63 20.48 -30.63
N PRO A 26 71.09 19.46 -31.39
CA PRO A 26 70.36 18.21 -31.61
C PRO A 26 69.80 17.60 -30.32
N GLU A 27 70.48 17.84 -29.19
CA GLU A 27 70.08 17.48 -27.83
C GLU A 27 68.71 18.04 -27.41
N ALA A 28 68.36 19.26 -27.81
CA ALA A 28 67.09 19.88 -27.44
C ALA A 28 65.91 19.28 -28.19
N LEU A 29 66.14 18.77 -29.41
CA LEU A 29 65.13 18.05 -30.20
C LEU A 29 64.91 16.65 -29.63
N ALA A 30 66.00 15.93 -29.35
CA ALA A 30 65.95 14.62 -28.69
C ALA A 30 65.22 14.68 -27.33
N ALA A 31 65.50 15.69 -26.51
CA ALA A 31 64.81 15.88 -25.23
C ALA A 31 63.31 16.19 -25.39
N ALA A 32 62.90 16.85 -26.48
CA ALA A 32 61.50 17.08 -26.78
C ALA A 32 60.81 15.80 -27.25
N GLU A 33 61.46 15.01 -28.10
CA GLU A 33 60.97 13.70 -28.53
C GLU A 33 60.77 12.76 -27.33
N ASP A 34 61.73 12.69 -26.42
CA ASP A 34 61.61 11.88 -25.20
C ASP A 34 60.42 12.29 -24.33
N ARG A 35 60.15 13.60 -24.23
CA ARG A 35 58.96 14.11 -23.53
C ARG A 35 57.67 13.74 -24.26
N VAL A 36 57.65 13.84 -25.59
CA VAL A 36 56.50 13.40 -26.40
C VAL A 36 56.26 11.91 -26.17
N ARG A 37 57.30 11.06 -26.25
CA ARG A 37 57.25 9.61 -25.98
C ARG A 37 56.72 9.32 -24.58
N GLN A 38 57.27 9.97 -23.55
CA GLN A 38 56.84 9.78 -22.17
C GLN A 38 55.35 10.12 -21.97
N ILE A 39 54.87 11.21 -22.56
CA ILE A 39 53.45 11.60 -22.46
C ILE A 39 52.59 10.59 -23.23
N THR A 40 53.01 10.16 -24.43
CA THR A 40 52.27 9.15 -25.20
C THR A 40 52.24 7.79 -24.52
N ASP A 41 53.31 7.39 -23.82
CA ASP A 41 53.35 6.16 -23.03
C ASP A 41 52.36 6.23 -21.87
N GLN A 42 52.24 7.39 -21.21
CA GLN A 42 51.21 7.60 -20.19
C GLN A 42 49.80 7.51 -20.77
N MET A 43 49.57 8.07 -21.97
CA MET A 43 48.28 7.97 -22.67
C MET A 43 47.96 6.53 -23.06
N MET A 44 48.94 5.78 -23.54
CA MET A 44 48.80 4.37 -23.91
C MET A 44 48.61 3.48 -22.69
N ALA A 45 49.30 3.74 -21.58
CA ALA A 45 49.08 3.06 -20.32
C ALA A 45 47.65 3.30 -19.81
N LEU A 46 47.12 4.51 -19.97
CA LEU A 46 45.74 4.85 -19.60
C LEU A 46 44.70 4.14 -20.49
N ALA A 47 44.94 4.05 -21.80
CA ALA A 47 44.02 3.43 -22.78
C ALA A 47 44.20 1.91 -22.96
N GLY A 48 45.32 1.36 -22.50
CA GLY A 48 45.71 -0.04 -22.64
C GLY A 48 45.85 -0.79 -21.33
N GLY A 49 45.74 -0.11 -20.19
CA GLY A 49 45.86 -0.72 -18.87
C GLY A 49 44.85 -1.86 -18.66
N ARG A 50 45.27 -2.91 -17.97
CA ARG A 50 44.40 -4.04 -17.59
C ARG A 50 43.13 -3.55 -16.89
N ASP A 51 43.30 -2.56 -16.00
CA ASP A 51 42.19 -1.90 -15.32
C ASP A 51 41.18 -1.30 -16.30
N TRP A 52 41.62 -0.62 -17.36
CA TRP A 52 40.73 -0.04 -18.36
C TRP A 52 39.85 -1.10 -19.03
N ALA A 53 40.45 -2.20 -19.48
CA ALA A 53 39.74 -3.30 -20.12
C ALA A 53 38.73 -3.98 -19.17
N GLU A 54 39.11 -4.20 -17.91
CA GLU A 54 38.23 -4.79 -16.90
C GLU A 54 37.03 -3.89 -16.56
N HIS A 55 37.26 -2.59 -16.40
CA HIS A 55 36.21 -1.61 -16.12
C HIS A 55 35.27 -1.42 -17.31
N LYS A 56 35.79 -1.46 -18.55
CA LYS A 56 34.98 -1.45 -19.77
C LYS A 56 34.08 -2.68 -19.87
N GLY A 57 34.62 -3.87 -19.67
CA GLY A 57 33.82 -5.10 -19.64
C GLY A 57 32.79 -5.11 -18.50
N ALA A 58 33.11 -4.49 -17.35
CA ALA A 58 32.15 -4.32 -16.26
C ALA A 58 31.00 -3.38 -16.66
N LEU A 59 31.29 -2.26 -17.33
CA LEU A 59 30.28 -1.32 -17.82
C LEU A 59 29.33 -1.98 -18.84
N GLU A 60 29.86 -2.75 -19.79
CA GLU A 60 29.06 -3.48 -20.78
C GLU A 60 28.11 -4.48 -20.13
N ARG A 61 28.58 -5.23 -19.13
CA ARG A 61 27.72 -6.13 -18.34
C ARG A 61 26.62 -5.37 -17.58
N ILE A 62 26.96 -4.24 -16.95
CA ILE A 62 25.97 -3.39 -16.27
C ILE A 62 24.89 -2.92 -17.26
N ARG A 63 25.28 -2.50 -18.47
CA ARG A 63 24.35 -2.06 -19.51
C ARG A 63 23.44 -3.18 -19.97
N ALA A 64 23.99 -4.35 -20.28
CA ALA A 64 23.22 -5.51 -20.69
C ALA A 64 22.19 -5.90 -19.61
N ASP A 65 22.62 -5.95 -18.35
CA ASP A 65 21.73 -6.28 -17.22
C ASP A 65 20.63 -5.24 -17.02
N ARG A 66 20.97 -3.94 -17.08
CA ARG A 66 19.98 -2.86 -16.94
C ARG A 66 19.00 -2.82 -18.11
N GLN A 67 19.48 -3.03 -19.33
CA GLN A 67 18.63 -3.08 -20.51
C GLN A 67 17.64 -4.25 -20.44
N GLU A 68 18.12 -5.44 -20.08
CA GLU A 68 17.24 -6.59 -19.94
C GLU A 68 16.25 -6.43 -18.77
N ALA A 69 16.68 -5.90 -17.63
CA ALA A 69 15.78 -5.55 -16.54
C ALA A 69 14.71 -4.52 -16.96
N SER A 70 15.09 -3.53 -17.78
CA SER A 70 14.17 -2.52 -18.31
C SER A 70 13.16 -3.10 -19.30
N ARG A 71 13.51 -4.16 -20.04
CA ARG A 71 12.59 -4.88 -20.93
C ARG A 71 11.53 -5.66 -20.16
N LEU A 72 11.93 -6.27 -19.03
CA LEU A 72 11.04 -7.08 -18.19
C LEU A 72 10.13 -6.24 -17.27
N THR A 73 10.48 -5.00 -16.95
CA THR A 73 9.77 -4.19 -15.95
C THR A 73 8.38 -3.67 -16.40
N PRO A 74 8.19 -3.11 -17.61
CA PRO A 74 6.90 -2.60 -18.06
C PRO A 74 5.73 -3.61 -18.05
N PRO A 75 5.87 -4.86 -18.56
CA PRO A 75 4.77 -5.81 -18.52
C PRO A 75 4.35 -6.17 -17.09
N VAL A 76 5.31 -6.22 -16.14
CA VAL A 76 5.00 -6.47 -14.73
C VAL A 76 4.27 -5.27 -14.10
N LEU A 77 4.66 -4.04 -14.42
CA LEU A 77 3.99 -2.83 -13.92
C LEU A 77 2.60 -2.62 -14.53
N ALA A 78 2.42 -2.91 -15.82
CA ALA A 78 1.12 -2.84 -16.49
C ALA A 78 0.09 -3.77 -15.82
N GLN A 79 0.56 -4.85 -15.19
CA GLN A 79 -0.26 -5.82 -14.48
C GLN A 79 -0.24 -5.65 -12.94
N ALA A 80 0.28 -4.53 -12.42
CA ALA A 80 0.26 -4.24 -10.99
C ALA A 80 -1.16 -4.28 -10.40
N LYS A 81 -2.17 -3.89 -11.20
CA LYS A 81 -3.60 -3.99 -10.83
C LYS A 81 -4.03 -5.44 -10.56
N LEU A 82 -3.55 -6.40 -11.35
CA LEU A 82 -3.86 -7.82 -11.16
C LEU A 82 -3.27 -8.35 -9.84
N PHE A 83 -2.03 -7.95 -9.51
CA PHE A 83 -1.43 -8.27 -8.20
C PHE A 83 -2.21 -7.67 -7.04
N GLN A 84 -2.66 -6.42 -7.16
CA GLN A 84 -3.44 -5.76 -6.12
C GLN A 84 -4.81 -6.43 -5.93
N GLN A 85 -5.46 -6.81 -7.02
CA GLN A 85 -6.70 -7.60 -6.98
C GLN A 85 -6.47 -8.95 -6.30
N ALA A 86 -5.40 -9.67 -6.65
CA ALA A 86 -5.06 -10.95 -6.03
C ALA A 86 -4.81 -10.82 -4.52
N LEU A 87 -4.15 -9.74 -4.08
CA LEU A 87 -3.96 -9.43 -2.68
C LEU A 87 -5.26 -9.17 -1.94
N GLU A 88 -6.17 -8.41 -2.55
CA GLU A 88 -7.46 -8.12 -1.97
C GLU A 88 -8.31 -9.38 -1.85
N HIS A 89 -8.33 -10.22 -2.89
CA HIS A 89 -8.96 -11.54 -2.84
C HIS A 89 -8.35 -12.44 -1.77
N ALA A 90 -7.02 -12.46 -1.61
CA ALA A 90 -6.35 -13.25 -0.58
C ALA A 90 -6.66 -12.75 0.85
N LYS A 91 -6.71 -11.43 1.07
CA LYS A 91 -7.11 -10.84 2.37
C LYS A 91 -8.55 -11.20 2.71
N ASN A 92 -9.45 -11.01 1.76
CA ASN A 92 -10.85 -11.30 1.95
C ASN A 92 -11.08 -12.80 2.18
N LEU A 93 -10.34 -13.67 1.48
CA LEU A 93 -10.35 -15.12 1.71
C LEU A 93 -9.99 -15.47 3.16
N ARG A 94 -8.93 -14.87 3.73
CA ARG A 94 -8.57 -15.07 5.16
C ARG A 94 -9.67 -14.62 6.10
N TYR A 95 -10.26 -13.46 5.83
CA TYR A 95 -11.33 -12.90 6.66
C TYR A 95 -12.58 -13.81 6.65
N TRP A 96 -13.04 -14.21 5.46
CA TRP A 96 -14.21 -15.08 5.32
C TRP A 96 -13.97 -16.49 5.86
N ALA A 97 -12.75 -17.03 5.70
CA ALA A 97 -12.39 -18.32 6.29
C ALA A 97 -12.47 -18.29 7.83
N LYS A 98 -11.94 -17.25 8.48
CA LYS A 98 -12.06 -17.08 9.94
C LYS A 98 -13.51 -16.94 10.40
N GLN A 99 -14.33 -16.18 9.65
CA GLN A 99 -15.76 -16.08 9.97
C GLN A 99 -16.47 -17.43 9.83
N ALA A 100 -16.17 -18.19 8.78
CA ALA A 100 -16.75 -19.52 8.59
C ALA A 100 -16.36 -20.48 9.72
N GLU A 101 -15.10 -20.45 10.16
CA GLU A 101 -14.61 -21.25 11.29
C GLU A 101 -15.33 -20.90 12.60
N ALA A 102 -15.43 -19.61 12.94
CA ALA A 102 -16.13 -19.14 14.14
C ALA A 102 -17.60 -19.54 14.15
N LYS A 103 -18.32 -19.38 13.01
CA LYS A 103 -19.73 -19.76 12.89
C LYS A 103 -19.92 -21.27 12.96
N ALA A 104 -19.02 -22.05 12.34
CA ALA A 104 -19.05 -23.51 12.42
C ALA A 104 -18.79 -24.02 13.85
N ALA A 105 -17.95 -23.33 14.64
CA ALA A 105 -17.74 -23.66 16.05
C ALA A 105 -18.99 -23.38 16.89
N LEU A 106 -19.66 -22.24 16.67
CA LEU A 106 -20.88 -21.88 17.38
C LEU A 106 -22.05 -22.82 17.04
N LEU A 107 -22.21 -23.18 15.77
CA LEU A 107 -23.18 -24.21 15.35
C LEU A 107 -22.89 -25.56 16.00
N ARG A 108 -21.63 -26.00 16.06
CA ARG A 108 -21.24 -27.25 16.75
C ARG A 108 -21.68 -27.25 18.21
N ALA A 109 -21.48 -26.14 18.93
CA ALA A 109 -21.91 -26.01 20.33
C ALA A 109 -23.44 -26.08 20.46
N LEU A 110 -24.18 -25.39 19.60
CA LEU A 110 -25.65 -25.43 19.59
C LEU A 110 -26.19 -26.84 19.32
N TYR A 111 -25.64 -27.55 18.32
CA TYR A 111 -26.06 -28.90 18.01
C TYR A 111 -25.66 -29.93 19.07
N ALA A 112 -24.52 -29.75 19.73
CA ALA A 112 -24.14 -30.58 20.88
C ALA A 112 -25.13 -30.41 22.04
N SER A 113 -25.48 -29.16 22.39
CA SER A 113 -26.51 -28.86 23.39
C SER A 113 -27.87 -29.46 23.00
N ALA A 114 -28.28 -29.32 21.74
CA ALA A 114 -29.51 -29.91 21.21
C ALA A 114 -29.50 -31.45 21.32
N GLN A 115 -28.36 -32.10 21.06
CA GLN A 115 -28.20 -33.55 21.18
C GLN A 115 -28.31 -34.01 22.64
N GLU A 116 -27.69 -33.30 23.59
CA GLU A 116 -27.82 -33.60 25.02
C GLU A 116 -29.27 -33.45 25.50
N GLN A 117 -29.94 -32.38 25.08
CA GLN A 117 -31.35 -32.16 25.38
C GLN A 117 -32.24 -33.25 24.77
N GLY A 118 -31.96 -33.69 23.54
CA GLY A 118 -32.66 -34.80 22.90
C GLY A 118 -32.45 -36.14 23.62
N ARG A 119 -31.23 -36.42 24.09
CA ARG A 119 -30.95 -37.60 24.92
C ARG A 119 -31.69 -37.54 26.25
N ALA A 120 -31.68 -36.38 26.92
CA ALA A 120 -32.44 -36.16 28.13
C ALA A 120 -33.96 -36.35 27.89
N ALA A 121 -34.49 -35.89 26.76
CA ALA A 121 -35.89 -36.11 26.38
C ALA A 121 -36.20 -37.61 26.24
N CYS A 122 -35.33 -38.39 25.58
CA CYS A 122 -35.51 -39.84 25.46
C CYS A 122 -35.40 -40.56 26.81
N ALA A 123 -34.51 -40.09 27.69
CA ALA A 123 -34.30 -40.68 29.01
C ALA A 123 -35.39 -40.32 30.01
N ALA A 124 -36.03 -39.15 29.87
CA ALA A 124 -36.90 -38.56 30.89
C ALA A 124 -38.08 -39.45 31.30
N GLY A 125 -38.53 -40.40 30.48
CA GLY A 125 -39.56 -41.40 30.83
C GLY A 125 -40.97 -40.84 31.06
N GLU A 126 -41.07 -39.62 31.59
CA GLU A 126 -42.25 -38.86 31.90
C GLU A 126 -42.54 -37.79 30.84
N LYS A 127 -43.82 -37.68 30.52
CA LYS A 127 -44.36 -36.87 29.43
C LYS A 127 -43.97 -35.38 29.50
N ALA A 128 -43.94 -34.81 30.71
CA ALA A 128 -43.60 -33.40 30.92
C ALA A 128 -42.13 -33.10 30.59
N GLY A 129 -41.23 -34.03 30.91
CA GLY A 129 -39.79 -33.91 30.59
C GLY A 129 -39.54 -33.95 29.07
N VAL A 130 -40.27 -34.79 28.34
CA VAL A 130 -40.20 -34.88 26.87
C VAL A 130 -40.61 -33.56 26.22
N THR A 131 -41.74 -32.97 26.62
CA THR A 131 -42.25 -31.73 26.00
C THR A 131 -41.36 -30.52 26.29
N ALA A 132 -40.85 -30.39 27.52
CA ALA A 132 -39.94 -29.29 27.88
C ALA A 132 -38.60 -29.37 27.13
N ALA A 133 -38.04 -30.58 27.00
CA ALA A 133 -36.81 -30.81 26.24
C ALA A 133 -37.01 -30.57 24.73
N GLN A 134 -38.20 -30.88 24.20
CA GLN A 134 -38.55 -30.64 22.81
C GLN A 134 -38.66 -29.14 22.45
N ILE A 135 -39.24 -28.32 23.32
CA ILE A 135 -39.32 -26.85 23.13
C ILE A 135 -37.90 -26.25 23.10
N LYS A 136 -37.02 -26.69 24.01
CA LYS A 136 -35.62 -26.24 24.05
C LYS A 136 -34.86 -26.66 22.79
N LEU A 137 -35.07 -27.89 22.31
CA LEU A 137 -34.50 -28.39 21.06
C LEU A 137 -34.94 -27.55 19.85
N GLN A 138 -36.25 -27.27 19.71
CA GLN A 138 -36.76 -26.48 18.59
C GLN A 138 -36.18 -25.05 18.60
N LYS A 139 -36.13 -24.41 19.77
CA LYS A 139 -35.51 -23.09 19.92
C LYS A 139 -34.03 -23.08 19.48
N ALA A 140 -33.26 -24.09 19.87
CA ALA A 140 -31.86 -24.20 19.45
C ALA A 140 -31.71 -24.40 17.93
N LEU A 141 -32.63 -25.14 17.29
CA LEU A 141 -32.66 -25.30 15.84
C LEU A 141 -33.03 -24.00 15.11
N ASP A 142 -33.98 -23.23 15.64
CA ASP A 142 -34.40 -21.94 15.09
C ASP A 142 -33.27 -20.90 15.19
N GLU A 143 -32.52 -20.89 16.31
CA GLU A 143 -31.32 -20.04 16.49
C GLU A 143 -30.16 -20.44 15.57
N ALA A 144 -30.04 -21.74 15.25
CA ALA A 144 -29.01 -22.26 14.35
C ALA A 144 -29.27 -21.93 12.87
N ALA A 145 -30.53 -21.79 12.45
CA ALA A 145 -30.90 -21.55 11.05
C ALA A 145 -30.24 -20.31 10.39
N PRO A 146 -30.27 -19.09 10.97
CA PRO A 146 -29.62 -17.93 10.38
C PRO A 146 -28.10 -18.08 10.31
N LEU A 147 -27.47 -18.68 11.33
CA LEU A 147 -26.03 -18.95 11.37
C LEU A 147 -25.61 -19.92 10.26
N GLN A 148 -26.44 -20.90 9.94
CA GLN A 148 -26.21 -21.83 8.83
C GLN A 148 -26.27 -21.12 7.46
N GLN A 149 -27.21 -20.19 7.26
CA GLN A 149 -27.27 -19.35 6.05
C GLN A 149 -26.04 -18.46 5.90
N GLU A 150 -25.57 -17.87 6.99
CA GLU A 150 -24.37 -17.06 7.00
C GLU A 150 -23.10 -17.87 6.72
N LEU A 151 -23.00 -19.08 7.28
CA LEU A 151 -21.90 -20.02 7.01
C LEU A 151 -21.87 -20.42 5.53
N ASN A 152 -23.03 -20.73 4.95
CA ASN A 152 -23.15 -21.03 3.51
C ASN A 152 -22.71 -19.86 2.64
N SER A 153 -23.12 -18.63 3.00
CA SER A 153 -22.72 -17.40 2.31
C SER A 153 -21.21 -17.16 2.38
N ALA A 154 -20.60 -17.29 3.57
CA ALA A 154 -19.16 -17.16 3.75
C ALA A 154 -18.39 -18.22 2.95
N THR A 155 -18.88 -19.46 2.95
CA THR A 155 -18.31 -20.58 2.19
C THR A 155 -18.36 -20.33 0.68
N PHE A 156 -19.50 -19.84 0.18
CA PHE A 156 -19.67 -19.50 -1.24
C PHE A 156 -18.69 -18.40 -1.69
N ARG A 157 -18.58 -17.31 -0.91
CA ARG A 157 -17.61 -16.22 -1.20
C ARG A 157 -16.17 -16.71 -1.17
N THR A 158 -15.84 -17.58 -0.21
CA THR A 158 -14.54 -18.23 -0.11
C THR A 158 -14.24 -19.05 -1.37
N LYS A 159 -15.20 -19.84 -1.85
CA LYS A 159 -15.08 -20.63 -3.10
C LYS A 159 -14.89 -19.73 -4.33
N GLN A 160 -15.63 -18.63 -4.45
CA GLN A 160 -15.48 -17.69 -5.58
C GLN A 160 -14.08 -17.06 -5.61
N ALA A 161 -13.61 -16.52 -4.48
CA ALA A 161 -12.27 -15.93 -4.38
C ALA A 161 -11.17 -16.96 -4.66
N HIS A 162 -11.35 -18.19 -4.16
CA HIS A 162 -10.44 -19.30 -4.43
C HIS A 162 -10.39 -19.67 -5.93
N ASN A 163 -11.54 -19.83 -6.59
CA ASN A 163 -11.60 -20.16 -8.01
C ASN A 163 -10.97 -19.07 -8.89
N TRP A 164 -11.22 -17.80 -8.55
CA TRP A 164 -10.60 -16.67 -9.23
C TRP A 164 -9.07 -16.72 -9.12
N LEU A 165 -8.54 -16.89 -7.90
CA LEU A 165 -7.09 -16.99 -7.66
C LEU A 165 -6.48 -18.16 -8.43
N ARG A 166 -7.15 -19.32 -8.44
CA ARG A 166 -6.69 -20.50 -9.18
C ARG A 166 -6.63 -20.25 -10.68
N GLY A 167 -7.62 -19.59 -11.25
CA GLY A 167 -7.65 -19.25 -12.68
C GLY A 167 -6.56 -18.26 -13.08
N GLN A 168 -6.23 -17.29 -12.21
CA GLN A 168 -5.21 -16.27 -12.48
C GLN A 168 -3.79 -16.70 -12.10
N TRP A 169 -3.63 -17.84 -11.42
CA TRP A 169 -2.33 -18.26 -10.87
C TRP A 169 -1.22 -18.44 -11.92
N PRO A 170 -1.44 -19.06 -13.09
CA PRO A 170 -0.38 -19.20 -14.10
C PRO A 170 0.16 -17.85 -14.57
N GLN A 171 -0.73 -16.87 -14.80
CA GLN A 171 -0.36 -15.52 -15.23
C GLN A 171 0.38 -14.76 -14.12
N LEU A 172 -0.14 -14.82 -12.88
CA LEU A 172 0.50 -14.22 -11.71
C LEU A 172 1.90 -14.80 -11.46
N LYS A 173 2.08 -16.12 -11.65
CA LYS A 173 3.36 -16.79 -11.53
C LYS A 173 4.34 -16.34 -12.60
N ALA A 174 3.93 -16.34 -13.87
CA ALA A 174 4.78 -15.89 -14.98
C ALA A 174 5.25 -14.44 -14.80
N LEU A 175 4.36 -13.54 -14.37
CA LEU A 175 4.70 -12.14 -14.06
C LEU A 175 5.65 -12.02 -12.87
N ALA A 176 5.46 -12.85 -11.85
CA ALA A 176 6.35 -12.88 -10.69
C ALA A 176 7.76 -13.37 -11.07
N ASP A 177 7.86 -14.41 -11.90
CA ASP A 177 9.14 -14.93 -12.40
C ASP A 177 9.86 -13.87 -13.25
N GLN A 178 9.14 -13.14 -14.10
CA GLN A 178 9.69 -12.00 -14.85
C GLN A 178 10.16 -10.87 -13.92
N GLY A 179 9.36 -10.50 -12.92
CA GLY A 179 9.72 -9.49 -11.93
C GLY A 179 10.94 -9.89 -11.10
N GLN A 180 11.02 -11.15 -10.68
CA GLN A 180 12.16 -11.72 -9.96
C GLN A 180 13.42 -11.70 -10.83
N ARG A 181 13.31 -12.07 -12.10
CA ARG A 181 14.44 -12.00 -13.03
C ARG A 181 14.93 -10.56 -13.24
N ALA A 182 14.00 -9.61 -13.42
CA ALA A 182 14.34 -8.19 -13.53
C ALA A 182 15.06 -7.69 -12.27
N TYR A 183 14.64 -8.15 -11.08
CA TYR A 183 15.29 -7.84 -9.82
C TYR A 183 16.71 -8.39 -9.73
N GLU A 184 16.91 -9.67 -10.04
CA GLU A 184 18.22 -10.31 -9.99
C GLU A 184 19.22 -9.63 -10.92
N LEU A 185 18.78 -9.24 -12.12
CA LEU A 185 19.58 -8.47 -13.07
C LEU A 185 19.95 -7.09 -12.51
N SER A 186 19.00 -6.37 -11.91
CA SER A 186 19.28 -5.07 -11.27
C SER A 186 20.28 -5.18 -10.10
N GLN A 187 20.12 -6.20 -9.25
CA GLN A 187 21.03 -6.50 -8.15
C GLN A 187 22.43 -6.86 -8.64
N ARG A 188 22.52 -7.68 -9.70
CA ARG A 188 23.79 -8.03 -10.33
C ARG A 188 24.47 -6.80 -10.92
N ALA A 189 23.75 -5.96 -11.65
CA ALA A 189 24.26 -4.69 -12.17
C ALA A 189 24.80 -3.80 -11.04
N THR A 190 24.04 -3.65 -9.95
CA THR A 190 24.44 -2.85 -8.78
C THR A 190 25.68 -3.41 -8.09
N LYS A 191 25.79 -4.74 -7.96
CA LYS A 191 26.98 -5.39 -7.39
C LYS A 191 28.22 -5.18 -8.27
N ILE A 192 28.07 -5.26 -9.60
CA ILE A 192 29.16 -4.98 -10.53
C ILE A 192 29.53 -3.49 -10.42
N ASP A 193 28.55 -2.59 -10.37
CA ASP A 193 28.78 -1.14 -10.25
C ASP A 193 29.57 -0.81 -8.97
N ASN A 194 29.13 -1.34 -7.83
CA ASN A 194 29.84 -1.18 -6.56
C ASN A 194 31.22 -1.83 -6.56
N LYS A 195 31.37 -3.04 -7.11
CA LYS A 195 32.66 -3.75 -7.13
C LYS A 195 33.71 -2.98 -7.92
N PHE A 196 33.36 -2.45 -9.08
CA PHE A 196 34.31 -1.81 -9.99
C PHE A 196 34.42 -0.29 -9.79
N PHE A 197 33.38 0.37 -9.26
CA PHE A 197 33.31 1.83 -9.28
C PHE A 197 32.98 2.49 -7.95
N ALA A 198 32.85 1.75 -6.83
CA ALA A 198 32.51 2.34 -5.53
C ALA A 198 33.49 3.45 -5.09
N THR A 199 34.77 3.32 -5.42
CA THR A 199 35.81 4.34 -5.11
C THR A 199 35.56 5.68 -5.82
N HIS A 200 34.82 5.67 -6.92
CA HIS A 200 34.48 6.85 -7.71
C HIS A 200 32.99 7.22 -7.56
N GLY A 201 32.23 6.48 -6.75
CA GLY A 201 30.78 6.68 -6.55
C GLY A 201 29.90 6.02 -7.61
N SER A 202 30.35 5.89 -8.86
CA SER A 202 29.67 5.12 -9.93
C SER A 202 30.56 4.95 -11.16
N ALA A 203 30.17 4.05 -12.07
CA ALA A 203 30.83 3.89 -13.38
C ALA A 203 31.01 5.23 -14.11
N TYR A 204 30.00 6.10 -14.06
CA TYR A 204 30.03 7.40 -14.73
C TYR A 204 31.22 8.25 -14.28
N TYR A 205 31.41 8.41 -12.96
CA TYR A 205 32.47 9.24 -12.41
C TYR A 205 33.86 8.63 -12.64
N TYR A 206 33.97 7.31 -12.67
CA TYR A 206 35.21 6.65 -13.06
C TYR A 206 35.62 7.03 -14.47
N PHE A 207 34.75 6.83 -15.46
CA PHE A 207 35.07 7.16 -16.86
C PHE A 207 35.24 8.65 -17.09
N GLN A 208 34.54 9.51 -16.32
CA GLN A 208 34.80 10.95 -16.31
C GLN A 208 36.20 11.28 -15.79
N ALA A 209 36.63 10.70 -14.67
CA ALA A 209 37.97 10.92 -14.12
C ALA A 209 39.08 10.44 -15.07
N GLN A 210 38.86 9.33 -15.81
CA GLN A 210 39.82 8.88 -16.83
C GLN A 210 39.88 9.82 -18.03
N ARG A 211 38.75 10.39 -18.46
CA ARG A 211 38.72 11.44 -19.49
C ARG A 211 39.46 12.69 -19.05
N GLU A 212 39.24 13.16 -17.83
CA GLU A 212 39.97 14.32 -17.29
C GLU A 212 41.48 14.08 -17.19
N LYS A 213 41.91 12.85 -16.87
CA LYS A 213 43.33 12.48 -16.91
C LYS A 213 43.87 12.51 -18.33
N MET A 214 43.11 11.97 -19.28
CA MET A 214 43.48 11.98 -20.70
C MET A 214 43.59 13.41 -21.24
N ASP A 215 42.61 14.28 -20.94
CA ASP A 215 42.63 15.69 -21.33
C ASP A 215 43.86 16.42 -20.79
N LYS A 216 44.24 16.17 -19.52
CA LYS A 216 45.48 16.72 -18.95
C LYS A 216 46.73 16.26 -19.69
N LEU A 217 46.76 15.01 -20.17
CA LEU A 217 47.86 14.50 -20.97
C LEU A 217 47.90 15.16 -22.36
N PHE A 218 46.75 15.41 -22.99
CA PHE A 218 46.68 16.19 -24.24
C PHE A 218 47.19 17.61 -24.07
N VAL A 219 46.80 18.30 -23.00
CA VAL A 219 47.28 19.66 -22.72
C VAL A 219 48.80 19.67 -22.58
N LYS A 220 49.38 18.71 -21.85
CA LYS A 220 50.84 18.57 -21.72
C LYS A 220 51.51 18.27 -23.06
N LEU A 221 50.98 17.33 -23.82
CA LEU A 221 51.48 16.98 -25.15
C LEU A 221 51.48 18.20 -26.07
N HIS A 222 50.37 18.93 -26.09
CA HIS A 222 50.21 20.14 -26.90
C HIS A 222 51.21 21.22 -26.50
N GLN A 223 51.46 21.41 -25.20
CA GLN A 223 52.46 22.35 -24.70
C GLN A 223 53.87 21.97 -25.15
N VAL A 224 54.25 20.70 -25.06
CA VAL A 224 55.57 20.22 -25.52
C VAL A 224 55.73 20.41 -27.03
N LEU A 225 54.71 20.06 -27.82
CA LEU A 225 54.72 20.27 -29.27
C LEU A 225 54.80 21.76 -29.64
N GLN A 226 54.06 22.63 -28.95
CA GLN A 226 54.11 24.08 -29.17
C GLN A 226 55.46 24.68 -28.79
N GLU A 227 56.04 24.30 -27.66
CA GLU A 227 57.34 24.78 -27.21
C GLU A 227 58.43 24.37 -28.21
N THR A 228 58.39 23.11 -28.67
CA THR A 228 59.36 22.58 -29.63
C THR A 228 59.18 23.19 -31.01
N ALA A 229 57.94 23.34 -31.49
CA ALA A 229 57.63 24.04 -32.74
C ALA A 229 58.21 25.47 -32.74
N ARG A 230 58.03 26.23 -31.65
CA ARG A 230 58.62 27.58 -31.53
C ARG A 230 60.14 27.56 -31.58
N ARG A 231 60.77 26.56 -30.95
CA ARG A 231 62.23 26.42 -30.95
C ARG A 231 62.77 26.14 -32.36
N VAL A 232 62.07 25.34 -33.18
CA VAL A 232 62.45 25.06 -34.59
C VAL A 232 61.98 26.15 -35.58
N GLY A 233 61.66 27.35 -35.10
CA GLY A 233 61.21 28.47 -35.93
C GLY A 233 59.84 28.28 -36.57
N ALA A 234 59.02 27.34 -36.09
CA ALA A 234 57.69 27.06 -36.60
C ALA A 234 56.57 27.66 -35.73
N GLY A 235 55.45 28.00 -36.37
CA GLY A 235 54.25 28.48 -35.69
C GLY A 235 53.34 27.36 -35.20
N GLN A 236 52.18 27.72 -34.62
CA GLN A 236 51.14 26.78 -34.20
C GLN A 236 50.62 25.88 -35.32
N ARG A 237 50.75 26.32 -36.58
CA ARG A 237 50.33 25.56 -37.76
C ARG A 237 51.04 24.20 -37.85
N LEU A 238 52.33 24.15 -37.53
CA LEU A 238 53.09 22.88 -37.52
C LEU A 238 52.52 21.87 -36.53
N VAL A 239 52.12 22.33 -35.33
CA VAL A 239 51.49 21.48 -34.32
C VAL A 239 50.16 20.92 -34.82
N PHE A 240 49.36 21.73 -35.51
CA PHE A 240 48.11 21.30 -36.13
C PHE A 240 48.35 20.27 -37.24
N ASP A 241 49.34 20.50 -38.10
CA ASP A 241 49.72 19.57 -39.17
C ASP A 241 50.20 18.23 -38.59
N ILE A 242 51.02 18.24 -37.53
CA ILE A 242 51.42 17.03 -36.78
C ILE A 242 50.19 16.27 -36.27
N TYR A 243 49.22 16.96 -35.66
CA TYR A 243 48.00 16.30 -35.18
C TYR A 243 47.15 15.71 -36.31
N ASN A 244 46.96 16.43 -37.41
CA ASN A 244 46.18 15.94 -38.55
C ASN A 244 46.87 14.77 -39.23
N SER A 245 48.17 14.86 -39.45
CA SER A 245 48.96 13.77 -40.01
C SER A 245 48.91 12.53 -39.12
N ALA A 246 49.12 12.68 -37.80
CA ALA A 246 49.07 11.55 -36.87
C ALA A 246 47.66 10.96 -36.71
N ARG A 247 46.61 11.78 -36.75
CA ARG A 247 45.23 11.34 -36.53
C ARG A 247 44.56 10.79 -37.79
N GLN A 248 44.79 11.42 -38.94
CA GLN A 248 44.07 11.19 -40.19
C GLN A 248 44.96 10.56 -41.28
N GLY A 249 46.26 10.42 -41.04
CA GLY A 249 47.20 9.90 -42.04
C GLY A 249 47.46 10.87 -43.20
N ILE A 250 47.12 12.16 -43.03
CA ILE A 250 47.37 13.19 -44.05
C ILE A 250 48.89 13.41 -44.18
N PRO A 251 49.47 13.44 -45.38
CA PRO A 251 50.90 13.75 -45.55
C PRO A 251 51.28 15.11 -44.95
N LEU A 252 52.47 15.21 -44.35
CA LEU A 252 53.00 16.49 -43.87
C LEU A 252 53.20 17.48 -45.03
N PRO A 253 53.04 18.80 -44.83
CA PRO A 253 53.24 19.80 -45.87
C PRO A 253 54.64 19.72 -46.50
N ALA A 254 54.70 19.79 -47.83
CA ALA A 254 55.96 19.69 -48.57
C ALA A 254 56.91 20.89 -48.37
N ASN A 255 56.41 22.01 -47.84
CA ASN A 255 57.13 23.27 -47.69
C ASN A 255 57.73 23.47 -46.28
N LEU A 256 57.84 22.41 -45.47
CA LEU A 256 58.53 22.47 -44.18
C LEU A 256 60.05 22.50 -44.37
N ASP A 257 60.74 23.33 -43.60
CA ASP A 257 62.20 23.31 -43.50
C ASP A 257 62.68 21.91 -43.03
N PRO A 258 63.87 21.42 -43.44
CA PRO A 258 64.34 20.07 -43.08
C PRO A 258 64.28 19.76 -41.58
N VAL A 259 64.57 20.73 -40.70
CA VAL A 259 64.52 20.54 -39.24
C VAL A 259 63.08 20.41 -38.76
N GLN A 260 62.17 21.20 -39.32
CA GLN A 260 60.73 21.14 -39.00
C GLN A 260 60.10 19.85 -39.51
N LEU A 261 60.51 19.40 -40.69
CA LEU A 261 60.04 18.18 -41.31
C LEU A 261 60.49 16.93 -40.52
N ASP A 262 61.74 16.90 -40.06
CA ASP A 262 62.26 15.81 -39.24
C ASP A 262 61.52 15.71 -37.90
N PHE A 263 61.41 16.83 -37.18
CA PHE A 263 60.62 16.92 -35.95
C PHE A 263 59.16 16.46 -36.15
N ALA A 264 58.53 16.93 -37.22
CA ALA A 264 57.14 16.58 -37.52
C ALA A 264 56.98 15.10 -37.88
N ARG A 265 57.91 14.51 -38.65
CA ARG A 265 57.91 13.07 -38.98
C ARG A 265 58.04 12.22 -37.73
N GLN A 266 58.98 12.56 -36.84
CA GLN A 266 59.20 11.83 -35.58
C GLN A 266 57.99 11.96 -34.65
N SER A 267 57.46 13.19 -34.49
CA SER A 267 56.25 13.43 -33.70
C SER A 267 55.04 12.67 -34.25
N VAL A 268 54.86 12.63 -35.57
CA VAL A 268 53.80 11.85 -36.23
C VAL A 268 54.00 10.35 -36.01
N ALA A 269 55.22 9.84 -36.13
CA ALA A 269 55.53 8.44 -35.89
C ALA A 269 55.23 8.00 -34.44
N ILE A 270 55.50 8.88 -33.47
CA ILE A 270 55.18 8.63 -32.05
C ILE A 270 53.65 8.73 -31.81
N LEU A 271 52.98 9.70 -32.42
CA LEU A 271 51.57 9.99 -32.14
C LEU A 271 50.57 9.13 -32.91
N ALA A 272 50.91 8.63 -34.11
CA ALA A 272 49.98 7.88 -34.94
C ALA A 272 49.47 6.57 -34.28
N PRO A 273 50.32 5.74 -33.63
CA PRO A 273 49.86 4.56 -32.90
C PRO A 273 48.91 4.91 -31.75
N VAL A 274 49.19 6.03 -31.07
CA VAL A 274 48.36 6.55 -29.97
C VAL A 274 47.00 6.94 -30.50
N PHE A 275 46.91 7.78 -31.54
CA PHE A 275 45.62 8.16 -32.12
C PHE A 275 44.83 6.97 -32.66
N THR A 276 45.48 5.99 -33.28
CA THR A 276 44.81 4.76 -33.74
C THR A 276 44.22 3.98 -32.58
N ARG A 277 44.96 3.84 -31.46
CA ARG A 277 44.44 3.19 -30.25
C ARG A 277 43.28 3.96 -29.63
N LEU A 278 43.42 5.28 -29.51
CA LEU A 278 42.41 6.16 -28.91
C LEU A 278 41.12 6.21 -29.73
N GLN A 279 41.21 6.12 -31.07
CA GLN A 279 40.03 5.99 -31.94
C GLN A 279 39.22 4.70 -31.68
N LYS A 280 39.88 3.61 -31.28
CA LYS A 280 39.23 2.36 -30.87
C LYS A 280 38.60 2.46 -29.47
N GLU A 281 39.13 3.32 -28.61
CA GLU A 281 38.65 3.55 -27.24
C GLU A 281 37.71 4.76 -27.14
N ARG A 282 36.54 4.65 -27.79
CA ARG A 282 35.52 5.72 -27.86
C ARG A 282 35.13 6.31 -26.49
N LEU A 283 35.17 5.53 -25.42
CA LEU A 283 34.83 5.97 -24.06
C LEU A 283 35.80 7.03 -23.48
N LEU A 284 37.01 7.18 -24.03
CA LEU A 284 38.02 8.17 -23.58
C LEU A 284 37.94 9.50 -24.34
N PHE A 285 37.30 9.56 -25.52
CA PHE A 285 37.42 10.70 -26.44
C PHE A 285 36.11 11.24 -26.94
N GLN A 286 35.17 10.35 -27.20
CA GLN A 286 33.83 10.82 -27.44
C GLN A 286 33.32 11.24 -26.06
N ALA A 287 33.11 12.55 -25.89
CA ALA A 287 31.86 13.01 -25.30
C ALA A 287 30.74 12.43 -26.17
N ASP A 288 30.60 11.11 -26.14
CA ASP A 288 29.59 10.40 -26.87
C ASP A 288 28.32 11.03 -26.33
N LYS A 289 27.53 11.63 -27.21
CA LYS A 289 26.24 12.16 -26.79
C LYS A 289 25.36 11.01 -26.23
N HIS A 290 25.82 9.76 -26.34
CA HIS A 290 25.25 8.56 -25.74
C HIS A 290 25.93 8.09 -24.43
N LEU A 291 27.07 8.69 -24.02
CA LEU A 291 27.66 8.59 -22.66
C LEU A 291 27.38 9.85 -21.81
N LEU A 292 27.08 10.95 -22.49
CA LEU A 292 26.57 12.22 -21.98
C LEU A 292 25.45 12.66 -22.95
N PRO A 293 24.16 12.39 -22.68
CA PRO A 293 23.10 13.02 -23.46
C PRO A 293 23.19 14.53 -23.33
N ALA A 294 22.78 15.24 -24.38
CA ALA A 294 22.63 16.68 -24.41
C ALA A 294 21.71 17.26 -23.31
N ASP A 295 21.15 16.40 -22.44
CA ASP A 295 20.37 16.73 -21.24
C ASP A 295 20.67 15.72 -20.11
N ALA A 296 21.88 15.70 -19.54
CA ALA A 296 22.26 14.83 -18.40
C ALA A 296 21.26 14.78 -17.21
N PRO A 297 20.46 15.84 -16.91
CA PRO A 297 19.39 15.75 -15.92
C PRO A 297 18.31 14.71 -16.26
N LYS A 298 17.96 14.55 -17.55
CA LYS A 298 16.85 13.68 -17.99
C LYS A 298 17.20 12.20 -17.91
N GLU A 299 18.45 11.79 -18.12
CA GLU A 299 18.83 10.38 -17.99
C GLU A 299 19.10 9.97 -16.55
N HIS A 300 19.66 10.85 -15.72
CA HIS A 300 19.67 10.62 -14.28
C HIS A 300 18.24 10.61 -13.71
N GLN A 301 17.33 11.42 -14.26
CA GLN A 301 15.90 11.36 -13.96
C GLN A 301 15.25 10.08 -14.50
N ARG A 302 15.61 9.57 -15.69
CA ARG A 302 15.17 8.26 -16.20
C ARG A 302 15.71 7.11 -15.39
N LEU A 303 16.97 7.14 -14.95
CA LEU A 303 17.55 6.14 -14.06
C LEU A 303 16.91 6.22 -12.68
N ARG A 304 16.62 7.41 -12.15
CA ARG A 304 15.79 7.57 -10.96
C ARG A 304 14.36 7.08 -11.18
N GLU A 305 13.76 7.30 -12.34
CA GLU A 305 12.43 6.78 -12.67
C GLU A 305 12.45 5.27 -12.80
N VAL A 306 13.51 4.68 -13.38
CA VAL A 306 13.73 3.24 -13.44
C VAL A 306 13.95 2.68 -12.03
N ASP A 307 14.72 3.35 -11.18
CA ASP A 307 14.92 2.99 -9.77
C ASP A 307 13.63 3.14 -8.96
N GLU A 308 12.83 4.17 -9.18
CA GLU A 308 11.52 4.37 -8.53
C GLU A 308 10.49 3.34 -9.02
N ARG A 309 10.50 3.02 -10.32
CA ARG A 309 9.72 1.91 -10.90
C ARG A 309 10.19 0.58 -10.35
N GLN A 310 11.49 0.38 -10.14
CA GLN A 310 12.05 -0.80 -9.49
C GLN A 310 11.71 -0.84 -8.00
N LYS A 311 11.70 0.27 -7.26
CA LYS A 311 11.21 0.33 -5.88
C LYS A 311 9.73 -0.03 -5.80
N LYS A 312 8.92 0.44 -6.74
CA LYS A 312 7.50 0.03 -6.87
C LYS A 312 7.40 -1.46 -7.17
N LEU A 313 8.22 -1.98 -8.09
CA LEU A 313 8.34 -3.41 -8.37
C LEU A 313 8.76 -4.20 -7.13
N PHE A 314 9.71 -3.72 -6.32
CA PHE A 314 10.14 -4.36 -5.07
C PHE A 314 9.06 -4.36 -4.01
N LYS A 315 8.28 -3.28 -3.90
CA LYS A 315 7.11 -3.24 -3.03
C LYS A 315 6.09 -4.28 -3.48
N LEU A 316 5.85 -4.42 -4.79
CA LEU A 316 4.95 -5.44 -5.35
C LEU A 316 5.49 -6.86 -5.13
N LEU A 317 6.77 -7.13 -5.41
CA LEU A 317 7.43 -8.43 -5.21
C LEU A 317 7.51 -8.83 -3.74
N GLY A 318 7.82 -7.91 -2.83
CA GLY A 318 7.78 -8.18 -1.39
C GLY A 318 6.36 -8.45 -0.88
N THR A 319 5.35 -7.86 -1.53
CA THR A 319 3.96 -8.18 -1.23
C THR A 319 3.54 -9.51 -1.86
N TRP A 320 4.09 -9.88 -3.02
CA TRP A 320 3.92 -11.19 -3.64
C TRP A 320 4.66 -12.31 -2.90
N GLN A 321 5.83 -12.06 -2.31
CA GLN A 321 6.51 -13.03 -1.43
C GLN A 321 5.63 -13.40 -0.24
N LYS A 322 4.84 -12.47 0.29
CA LYS A 322 3.81 -12.77 1.30
C LYS A 322 2.64 -13.60 0.74
N CYS A 323 2.43 -13.57 -0.58
CA CYS A 323 1.54 -14.46 -1.31
C CYS A 323 2.23 -15.75 -1.78
N ARG A 324 3.55 -15.92 -1.66
CA ARG A 324 4.23 -17.17 -2.00
C ARG A 324 3.87 -18.28 -1.03
N ASP A 325 3.44 -17.91 0.18
CA ASP A 325 2.78 -18.80 1.14
C ASP A 325 1.33 -19.09 0.76
N ALA A 326 0.81 -18.58 -0.37
CA ALA A 326 -0.55 -18.84 -0.83
C ALA A 326 -0.89 -20.34 -0.91
N PRO A 327 0.01 -21.28 -1.26
CA PRO A 327 -0.29 -22.71 -1.16
C PRO A 327 -0.51 -23.18 0.28
N GLN A 328 0.24 -22.66 1.26
CA GLN A 328 0.02 -22.94 2.68
C GLN A 328 -1.28 -22.30 3.17
N LEU A 329 -1.52 -21.07 2.75
CA LEU A 329 -2.73 -20.29 3.01
C LEU A 329 -3.97 -20.98 2.40
N TYR A 330 -3.79 -21.54 1.21
CA TYR A 330 -4.77 -22.34 0.48
C TYR A 330 -5.00 -23.66 1.17
N ALA A 331 -3.94 -24.34 1.63
CA ALA A 331 -4.05 -25.57 2.41
C ALA A 331 -4.80 -25.31 3.71
N GLN A 332 -4.50 -24.21 4.42
CA GLN A 332 -5.21 -23.78 5.62
C GLN A 332 -6.68 -23.43 5.32
N VAL A 333 -6.98 -22.76 4.21
CA VAL A 333 -8.34 -22.44 3.79
C VAL A 333 -9.11 -23.69 3.34
N ALA A 334 -8.46 -24.61 2.63
CA ALA A 334 -9.03 -25.89 2.22
C ALA A 334 -9.28 -26.79 3.43
N GLN A 335 -8.37 -26.77 4.41
CA GLN A 335 -8.51 -27.46 5.70
C GLN A 335 -9.63 -26.83 6.54
N ALA A 336 -9.71 -25.50 6.63
CA ALA A 336 -10.78 -24.78 7.31
C ALA A 336 -12.14 -25.02 6.63
N HIS A 337 -12.18 -25.05 5.30
CA HIS A 337 -13.38 -25.40 4.54
C HIS A 337 -13.76 -26.87 4.72
N GLY A 338 -12.79 -27.79 4.74
CA GLY A 338 -12.98 -29.20 5.06
C GLY A 338 -13.55 -29.38 6.47
N ALA A 339 -12.97 -28.70 7.47
CA ALA A 339 -13.45 -28.68 8.84
C ALA A 339 -14.85 -28.04 8.96
N ALA A 340 -15.15 -26.99 8.19
CA ALA A 340 -16.47 -26.38 8.16
C ALA A 340 -17.52 -27.31 7.52
N ARG A 341 -17.18 -28.04 6.45
CA ARG A 341 -18.04 -29.09 5.87
C ARG A 341 -18.26 -30.23 6.86
N GLN A 342 -17.20 -30.78 7.44
CA GLN A 342 -17.30 -31.83 8.45
C GLN A 342 -18.15 -31.39 9.64
N ALA A 343 -17.98 -30.15 10.12
CA ALA A 343 -18.79 -29.58 11.18
C ALA A 343 -20.26 -29.45 10.79
N ARG A 344 -20.56 -28.99 9.57
CA ARG A 344 -21.92 -28.93 9.01
C ARG A 344 -22.54 -30.32 8.89
N ASP A 345 -21.80 -31.28 8.37
CA ASP A 345 -22.31 -32.63 8.14
C ASP A 345 -22.54 -33.35 9.49
N ALA A 346 -21.65 -33.14 10.48
CA ALA A 346 -21.85 -33.60 11.85
C ALA A 346 -23.05 -32.93 12.54
N ALA A 347 -23.23 -31.62 12.33
CA ALA A 347 -24.38 -30.85 12.77
C ALA A 347 -25.70 -31.39 12.18
N GLN A 348 -25.73 -31.64 10.87
CA GLN A 348 -26.89 -32.24 10.20
C GLN A 348 -27.18 -33.65 10.70
N ALA A 349 -26.15 -34.47 10.90
CA ALA A 349 -26.30 -35.80 11.48
C ALA A 349 -26.82 -35.75 12.93
N ALA A 350 -26.37 -34.78 13.74
CA ALA A 350 -26.89 -34.55 15.08
C ALA A 350 -28.36 -34.10 15.07
N ALA A 351 -28.73 -33.20 14.15
CA ALA A 351 -30.11 -32.77 13.95
C ALA A 351 -31.02 -33.94 13.54
N GLN A 352 -30.58 -34.79 12.61
CA GLN A 352 -31.30 -36.01 12.22
C GLN A 352 -31.47 -36.99 13.39
N LYS A 353 -30.42 -37.20 14.19
CA LYS A 353 -30.50 -38.03 15.41
C LYS A 353 -31.50 -37.45 16.43
N ALA A 354 -31.50 -36.13 16.62
CA ALA A 354 -32.44 -35.45 17.50
C ALA A 354 -33.88 -35.58 17.00
N GLN A 355 -34.12 -35.43 15.69
CA GLN A 355 -35.43 -35.69 15.08
C GLN A 355 -35.88 -37.16 15.25
N ALA A 356 -34.97 -38.13 15.08
CA ALA A 356 -35.29 -39.54 15.30
C ALA A 356 -35.64 -39.85 16.77
N CYS A 357 -34.90 -39.26 17.71
CA CYS A 357 -35.19 -39.33 19.15
C CYS A 357 -36.57 -38.76 19.46
N TYR A 358 -36.88 -37.60 18.87
CA TYR A 358 -38.19 -36.97 18.99
C TYR A 358 -39.31 -37.86 18.45
N ALA A 359 -39.17 -38.40 17.24
CA ALA A 359 -40.17 -39.30 16.65
C ALA A 359 -40.41 -40.56 17.50
N ARG A 360 -39.36 -41.11 18.13
CA ARG A 360 -39.49 -42.24 19.07
C ARG A 360 -40.21 -41.86 20.36
N ALA A 361 -39.89 -40.70 20.93
CA ALA A 361 -40.55 -40.20 22.12
C ALA A 361 -42.05 -39.94 21.83
N GLU A 362 -42.36 -39.35 20.68
CA GLU A 362 -43.73 -39.17 20.20
C GLU A 362 -44.46 -40.51 20.00
N ALA A 363 -43.80 -41.50 19.39
CA ALA A 363 -44.38 -42.84 19.21
C ALA A 363 -44.63 -43.54 20.55
N LYS A 364 -43.70 -43.46 21.51
CA LYS A 364 -43.87 -44.02 22.86
C LYS A 364 -45.00 -43.31 23.60
N GLN A 365 -45.12 -41.99 23.47
CA GLN A 365 -46.23 -41.23 24.01
C GLN A 365 -47.55 -41.67 23.37
N LYS A 366 -47.63 -41.81 22.04
CA LYS A 366 -48.83 -42.34 21.35
C LYS A 366 -49.19 -43.74 21.84
N ALA A 367 -48.21 -44.62 22.05
CA ALA A 367 -48.42 -45.99 22.55
C ALA A 367 -48.95 -46.02 24.00
N LEU A 368 -48.35 -45.25 24.91
CA LEU A 368 -48.82 -45.12 26.29
C LEU A 368 -50.24 -44.56 26.37
N LEU A 369 -50.59 -43.67 25.44
CA LEU A 369 -51.93 -43.13 25.35
C LEU A 369 -52.93 -44.11 24.75
N ALA A 370 -52.51 -44.88 23.74
CA ALA A 370 -53.33 -45.95 23.18
C ALA A 370 -53.67 -47.02 24.23
N GLN A 371 -52.74 -47.38 25.13
CA GLN A 371 -53.00 -48.31 26.24
C GLN A 371 -54.04 -47.83 27.25
N ARG A 372 -54.24 -46.51 27.37
CA ARG A 372 -55.24 -45.92 28.28
C ARG A 372 -56.59 -45.71 27.62
N CYS A 373 -56.70 -45.91 26.31
CA CYS A 373 -57.94 -45.79 25.58
C CYS A 373 -58.56 -47.18 25.36
N PRO A 374 -59.89 -47.32 25.48
CA PRO A 374 -60.58 -48.55 25.08
C PRO A 374 -60.26 -48.95 23.63
N GLU A 375 -60.35 -50.23 23.26
CA GLU A 375 -59.97 -50.73 21.91
C GLU A 375 -60.67 -50.01 20.74
N HIS A 376 -61.83 -49.42 21.01
CA HIS A 376 -62.67 -48.67 20.07
C HIS A 376 -62.41 -47.15 20.09
N ALA A 377 -61.42 -46.68 20.84
CA ALA A 377 -60.97 -45.28 20.89
C ALA A 377 -59.48 -45.17 20.53
N PHE A 378 -59.09 -44.04 19.94
CA PHE A 378 -57.69 -43.70 19.69
C PHE A 378 -57.27 -42.50 20.53
N ALA A 379 -56.00 -42.47 20.91
CA ALA A 379 -55.44 -41.36 21.65
C ALA A 379 -55.29 -40.11 20.77
N GLN A 380 -55.71 -38.96 21.30
CA GLN A 380 -55.49 -37.65 20.70
C GLN A 380 -54.85 -36.70 21.73
N TRP A 381 -53.92 -35.86 21.28
CA TRP A 381 -53.33 -34.82 22.12
C TRP A 381 -54.17 -33.55 22.05
N ASP A 382 -54.60 -33.01 23.20
CA ASP A 382 -55.28 -31.72 23.26
C ASP A 382 -54.27 -30.64 23.69
N PRO A 383 -53.72 -29.85 22.74
CA PRO A 383 -52.72 -28.83 23.04
C PRO A 383 -53.27 -27.72 23.94
N ALA A 384 -54.58 -27.50 23.97
CA ALA A 384 -55.20 -26.49 24.83
C ALA A 384 -55.16 -26.86 26.32
N GLN A 385 -55.18 -28.15 26.64
CA GLN A 385 -55.21 -28.64 28.02
C GLN A 385 -53.88 -29.27 28.44
N GLY A 386 -52.89 -29.35 27.54
CA GLY A 386 -51.59 -29.99 27.82
C GLY A 386 -51.71 -31.45 28.26
N ARG A 387 -52.82 -32.13 27.92
CA ARG A 387 -53.08 -33.53 28.29
C ARG A 387 -53.59 -34.31 27.08
N ALA A 388 -53.50 -35.63 27.21
CA ALA A 388 -54.05 -36.52 26.20
C ALA A 388 -55.46 -36.92 26.57
N THR A 389 -56.31 -37.02 25.56
CA THR A 389 -57.69 -37.47 25.64
C THR A 389 -57.89 -38.64 24.69
N CYS A 390 -58.88 -39.49 24.96
CA CYS A 390 -59.29 -40.53 24.01
C CYS A 390 -60.34 -39.95 23.04
N ALA A 391 -60.42 -40.49 21.83
CA ALA A 391 -61.44 -40.16 20.84
C ALA A 391 -61.99 -41.46 20.23
N CYS A 392 -63.32 -41.66 20.25
CA CYS A 392 -63.92 -42.86 19.65
C CYS A 392 -63.68 -42.93 18.13
N ASN A 393 -63.43 -44.14 17.62
CA ASN A 393 -63.18 -44.36 16.21
C ASN A 393 -64.48 -44.46 15.41
N ALA A 394 -64.99 -43.30 14.98
CA ALA A 394 -66.20 -43.21 14.17
C ALA A 394 -66.14 -44.01 12.87
N ALA A 395 -64.96 -44.15 12.25
CA ALA A 395 -64.77 -44.92 11.03
C ALA A 395 -64.95 -46.43 11.24
N LYS A 396 -64.69 -46.92 12.46
CA LYS A 396 -64.97 -48.32 12.86
C LYS A 396 -66.38 -48.49 13.45
N GLY A 397 -67.24 -47.48 13.33
CA GLY A 397 -68.62 -47.54 13.80
C GLY A 397 -68.77 -47.33 15.31
N TRP A 398 -67.90 -46.54 15.95
CA TRP A 398 -68.00 -46.20 17.38
C TRP A 398 -68.13 -44.69 17.59
N VAL A 399 -69.02 -44.27 18.46
CA VAL A 399 -69.21 -42.85 18.80
C VAL A 399 -69.20 -42.67 20.31
N TRP A 400 -68.79 -41.50 20.78
CA TRP A 400 -68.94 -41.16 22.19
C TRP A 400 -70.41 -41.22 22.59
N ASN A 401 -70.69 -41.79 23.74
CA ASN A 401 -71.97 -41.61 24.42
C ASN A 401 -72.17 -40.14 24.83
N SER A 402 -73.38 -39.78 25.24
CA SER A 402 -73.77 -38.39 25.46
C SER A 402 -72.99 -37.64 26.55
N ASP A 403 -72.37 -38.35 27.50
CA ASP A 403 -71.56 -37.78 28.59
C ASP A 403 -70.04 -37.97 28.39
N HIS A 404 -69.61 -38.49 27.24
CA HIS A 404 -68.21 -38.81 26.93
C HIS A 404 -67.55 -39.77 27.95
N SER A 405 -68.33 -40.63 28.62
CA SER A 405 -67.81 -41.62 29.55
C SER A 405 -67.37 -42.91 28.85
N ASP A 406 -67.98 -43.26 27.71
CA ASP A 406 -67.70 -44.50 26.98
C ASP A 406 -68.00 -44.38 25.47
N CYS A 407 -67.46 -45.28 24.66
CA CYS A 407 -67.84 -45.38 23.25
C CYS A 407 -68.93 -46.42 23.06
N VAL A 408 -69.97 -46.04 22.31
CA VAL A 408 -71.09 -46.91 21.98
C VAL A 408 -71.10 -47.22 20.48
N PRO A 409 -71.52 -48.44 20.06
CA PRO A 409 -71.61 -48.78 18.65
C PRO A 409 -72.61 -47.86 17.93
N LEU A 410 -72.14 -47.18 16.88
CA LEU A 410 -72.91 -46.28 16.04
C LEU A 410 -74.13 -46.98 15.44
N SER A 411 -74.02 -48.26 15.09
CA SER A 411 -75.11 -49.07 14.52
C SER A 411 -76.22 -49.38 15.54
N VAL A 412 -75.88 -49.51 16.83
CA VAL A 412 -76.87 -49.69 17.91
C VAL A 412 -77.64 -48.39 18.09
N CYS A 413 -76.94 -47.27 18.17
CA CYS A 413 -77.59 -45.98 18.31
C CYS A 413 -78.42 -45.58 17.08
N ARG A 414 -77.97 -45.86 15.85
CA ARG A 414 -78.76 -45.63 14.63
C ARG A 414 -80.05 -46.45 14.62
N ARG A 415 -79.98 -47.76 14.86
CA ARG A 415 -81.16 -48.63 14.91
C ARG A 415 -82.17 -48.20 15.98
N LEU A 416 -81.70 -47.81 17.16
CA LEU A 416 -82.57 -47.31 18.22
C LEU A 416 -83.26 -45.99 17.82
N TRP A 417 -82.55 -45.07 17.16
CA TRP A 417 -83.16 -43.83 16.67
C TRP A 417 -84.13 -44.05 15.50
N GLU A 418 -83.80 -44.93 14.56
CA GLU A 418 -84.69 -45.32 13.46
C GLU A 418 -85.97 -45.98 13.99
N GLY A 419 -85.85 -46.90 14.95
CA GLY A 419 -86.99 -47.52 15.63
C GLY A 419 -87.84 -46.49 16.37
N TYR A 420 -87.22 -45.55 17.09
CA TYR A 420 -87.93 -44.47 17.77
C TYR A 420 -88.75 -43.61 16.80
N GLN A 421 -88.15 -43.20 15.68
CA GLN A 421 -88.84 -42.42 14.65
C GLN A 421 -89.98 -43.19 13.98
N ARG A 422 -89.74 -44.45 13.64
CA ARG A 422 -90.76 -45.32 13.05
C ARG A 422 -91.98 -45.44 13.97
N PHE A 423 -91.78 -45.74 15.25
CA PHE A 423 -92.89 -45.83 16.21
C PHE A 423 -93.59 -44.49 16.47
N GLN A 424 -92.87 -43.37 16.39
CA GLN A 424 -93.53 -42.06 16.40
C GLN A 424 -94.45 -41.86 15.19
N ASN A 425 -93.98 -42.20 13.99
CA ASN A 425 -94.74 -42.03 12.76
C ASN A 425 -95.95 -42.96 12.67
N GLU A 426 -95.85 -44.17 13.24
CA GLU A 426 -96.95 -45.13 13.36
C GLU A 426 -97.96 -44.75 14.47
N GLY A 427 -97.69 -43.71 15.27
CA GLY A 427 -98.53 -43.31 16.40
C GLY A 427 -98.45 -44.24 17.62
N ASN A 428 -97.52 -45.20 17.64
CA ASN A 428 -97.35 -46.16 18.72
C ASN A 428 -96.54 -45.56 19.89
N ARG A 429 -97.25 -44.86 20.78
CA ARG A 429 -96.65 -44.12 21.91
C ARG A 429 -95.87 -45.00 22.88
N GLU A 430 -96.33 -46.21 23.15
CA GLU A 430 -95.71 -47.11 24.12
C GLU A 430 -94.35 -47.64 23.62
N GLN A 431 -94.30 -48.09 22.36
CA GLN A 431 -93.05 -48.55 21.75
C GLN A 431 -92.06 -47.39 21.51
N SER A 432 -92.55 -46.19 21.20
CA SER A 432 -91.72 -44.99 21.11
C SER A 432 -91.09 -44.64 22.47
N ALA A 433 -91.88 -44.63 23.56
CA ALA A 433 -91.37 -44.36 24.91
C ALA A 433 -90.36 -45.41 25.38
N SER A 434 -90.61 -46.69 25.11
CA SER A 434 -89.69 -47.79 25.41
C SER A 434 -88.37 -47.65 24.66
N THR A 435 -88.42 -47.31 23.36
CA THR A 435 -87.22 -47.10 22.54
C THR A 435 -86.41 -45.89 23.01
N LEU A 436 -87.07 -44.81 23.42
CA LEU A 436 -86.42 -43.63 24.00
C LEU A 436 -85.74 -43.95 25.34
N ALA A 437 -86.35 -44.78 26.18
CA ALA A 437 -85.72 -45.27 27.41
C ALA A 437 -84.46 -46.11 27.11
N SER A 438 -84.48 -46.90 26.03
CA SER A 438 -83.30 -47.65 25.56
C SER A 438 -82.19 -46.73 25.03
N LEU A 439 -82.52 -45.68 24.27
CA LEU A 439 -81.58 -44.63 23.86
C LEU A 439 -80.92 -43.95 25.07
N ARG A 440 -81.69 -43.62 26.11
CA ARG A 440 -81.17 -43.04 27.35
C ARG A 440 -80.28 -44.00 28.12
N ARG A 441 -80.69 -45.28 28.24
CA ARG A 441 -79.87 -46.33 28.89
C ARG A 441 -78.53 -46.55 28.21
N HIS A 442 -78.53 -46.58 26.87
CA HIS A 442 -77.30 -46.71 26.08
C HIS A 442 -76.56 -45.37 25.93
N LYS A 443 -77.07 -44.28 26.53
CA LYS A 443 -76.55 -42.92 26.44
C LYS A 443 -76.21 -42.54 25.00
N CYS A 444 -77.05 -42.95 24.05
CA CYS A 444 -76.77 -42.71 22.64
C CYS A 444 -76.72 -41.21 22.35
N PRO A 445 -75.73 -40.73 21.58
CA PRO A 445 -75.70 -39.35 21.15
C PRO A 445 -76.98 -39.03 20.35
N ASN A 446 -77.33 -37.75 20.31
CA ASN A 446 -78.58 -37.33 19.68
C ASN A 446 -78.59 -37.65 18.18
N GLN A 447 -79.78 -37.72 17.57
CA GLN A 447 -79.92 -38.15 16.18
C GLN A 447 -79.12 -37.28 15.18
N ALA A 448 -79.00 -35.98 15.45
CA ALA A 448 -78.21 -35.06 14.64
C ALA A 448 -76.72 -35.48 14.58
N GLN A 449 -76.17 -35.94 15.71
CA GLN A 449 -74.79 -36.44 15.79
C GLN A 449 -74.57 -37.76 15.01
N LEU A 450 -75.63 -38.56 14.80
CA LEU A 450 -75.56 -39.88 14.12
C LEU A 450 -75.73 -39.81 12.59
N ALA A 451 -76.42 -38.79 12.10
CA ALA A 451 -76.65 -38.52 10.67
C ALA A 451 -75.40 -38.03 9.92
N GLY A 452 -74.24 -37.95 10.59
CA GLY A 452 -73.03 -37.35 10.03
C GLY A 452 -73.17 -35.84 9.81
N GLN A 453 -74.25 -35.24 10.29
CA GLN A 453 -74.44 -33.80 10.30
C GLN A 453 -73.71 -33.21 11.51
N ARG A 454 -72.74 -32.38 11.21
CA ARG A 454 -71.89 -31.71 12.18
C ARG A 454 -72.32 -30.25 12.19
N ALA A 455 -72.59 -29.72 13.38
CA ALA A 455 -72.81 -28.29 13.53
C ALA A 455 -71.51 -27.57 13.14
N VAL A 456 -71.60 -26.63 12.20
CA VAL A 456 -70.45 -25.78 11.83
C VAL A 456 -70.04 -24.96 13.06
N PRO A 457 -68.81 -25.08 13.58
CA PRO A 457 -68.37 -24.32 14.74
C PRO A 457 -68.38 -22.81 14.48
N ARG A 458 -68.35 -22.01 15.54
CA ARG A 458 -68.08 -20.56 15.43
C ARG A 458 -66.57 -20.34 15.29
N LEU A 459 -66.16 -19.74 14.18
CA LEU A 459 -64.76 -19.58 13.77
C LEU A 459 -64.34 -18.11 13.66
N VAL A 460 -65.29 -17.19 13.51
CA VAL A 460 -65.02 -15.75 13.45
C VAL A 460 -64.28 -15.30 14.71
N GLY A 461 -63.15 -14.63 14.54
CA GLY A 461 -62.24 -14.18 15.60
C GLY A 461 -61.13 -15.17 15.99
N LEU A 462 -61.17 -16.42 15.53
CA LEU A 462 -60.06 -17.37 15.72
C LEU A 462 -58.94 -17.11 14.70
N SER A 463 -57.70 -17.48 15.03
CA SER A 463 -56.64 -17.51 14.02
C SER A 463 -56.94 -18.54 12.93
N ALA A 464 -56.46 -18.34 11.71
CA ALA A 464 -56.67 -19.29 10.61
C ALA A 464 -56.27 -20.74 10.99
N GLN A 465 -55.20 -20.89 11.78
CA GLN A 465 -54.75 -22.19 12.30
C GLN A 465 -55.72 -22.78 13.34
N GLN A 466 -56.21 -21.97 14.28
CA GLN A 466 -57.21 -22.40 15.27
C GLN A 466 -58.54 -22.77 14.60
N ALA A 467 -58.98 -22.00 13.61
CA ALA A 467 -60.18 -22.27 12.84
C ALA A 467 -60.06 -23.58 12.04
N ALA A 468 -58.91 -23.82 11.39
CA ALA A 468 -58.63 -25.08 10.71
C ALA A 468 -58.68 -26.29 11.67
N GLN A 469 -58.13 -26.14 12.89
CA GLN A 469 -58.21 -27.18 13.91
C GLN A 469 -59.65 -27.42 14.40
N ALA A 470 -60.43 -26.37 14.63
CA ALA A 470 -61.83 -26.46 15.05
C ALA A 470 -62.69 -27.18 13.99
N LEU A 471 -62.50 -26.86 12.71
CA LEU A 471 -63.17 -27.54 11.61
C LEU A 471 -62.72 -29.00 11.47
N GLY A 472 -61.43 -29.28 11.64
CA GLY A 472 -60.91 -30.65 11.65
C GLY A 472 -61.52 -31.51 12.77
N ARG A 473 -61.66 -30.96 13.98
CA ARG A 473 -62.36 -31.63 15.10
C ARG A 473 -63.84 -31.91 14.80
N ALA A 474 -64.48 -31.01 14.05
CA ALA A 474 -65.86 -31.19 13.59
C ALA A 474 -65.98 -32.13 12.38
N GLY A 475 -64.86 -32.62 11.81
CA GLY A 475 -64.88 -33.47 10.61
C GLY A 475 -65.27 -32.72 9.34
N LEU A 476 -65.03 -31.40 9.28
CA LEU A 476 -65.33 -30.52 8.15
C LEU A 476 -64.03 -30.09 7.44
N LYS A 477 -64.12 -29.82 6.13
CA LYS A 477 -63.02 -29.27 5.31
C LYS A 477 -63.14 -27.74 5.23
N TYR A 478 -62.12 -27.06 4.72
CA TYR A 478 -62.16 -25.60 4.58
C TYR A 478 -61.48 -25.07 3.32
N LYS A 479 -61.87 -23.86 2.91
CA LYS A 479 -61.22 -23.07 1.86
C LYS A 479 -61.04 -21.64 2.37
N ILE A 480 -59.83 -21.09 2.26
CA ILE A 480 -59.52 -19.72 2.73
C ILE A 480 -59.61 -18.74 1.55
N SER A 481 -60.23 -17.58 1.78
CA SER A 481 -60.19 -16.39 0.95
C SER A 481 -59.74 -15.17 1.78
N SER A 482 -59.22 -14.13 1.12
CA SER A 482 -58.88 -12.87 1.79
C SER A 482 -60.15 -12.09 2.15
N ALA A 483 -60.17 -11.49 3.35
CA ALA A 483 -61.17 -10.54 3.80
C ALA A 483 -60.70 -9.07 3.68
N GLY A 484 -59.54 -8.83 3.04
CA GLY A 484 -58.85 -7.55 3.04
C GLY A 484 -58.04 -7.28 4.32
N PRO A 485 -57.44 -6.07 4.44
CA PRO A 485 -56.58 -5.70 5.56
C PRO A 485 -57.31 -5.78 6.92
N ALA A 486 -56.61 -6.28 7.94
CA ALA A 486 -57.15 -6.31 9.30
C ALA A 486 -57.50 -4.90 9.82
N PRO A 487 -58.71 -4.68 10.39
CA PRO A 487 -59.10 -3.41 11.00
C PRO A 487 -58.21 -3.02 12.19
N ARG A 488 -57.65 -4.02 12.88
CA ARG A 488 -56.69 -3.86 13.98
C ARG A 488 -55.52 -4.82 13.80
N PRO A 489 -54.28 -4.45 14.16
CA PRO A 489 -53.11 -5.33 14.02
C PRO A 489 -53.27 -6.68 14.70
N GLN A 490 -53.96 -6.75 15.86
CA GLN A 490 -54.18 -8.02 16.56
C GLN A 490 -55.11 -8.99 15.81
N GLN A 491 -55.91 -8.49 14.85
CA GLN A 491 -56.84 -9.29 14.05
C GLN A 491 -56.20 -9.84 12.77
N ALA A 492 -54.94 -9.48 12.49
CA ALA A 492 -54.19 -10.01 11.36
C ALA A 492 -54.11 -11.55 11.43
N GLY A 493 -54.52 -12.23 10.34
CA GLY A 493 -54.57 -13.68 10.31
C GLY A 493 -55.73 -14.31 11.09
N GLN A 494 -56.66 -13.51 11.63
CA GLN A 494 -57.91 -14.00 12.21
C GLN A 494 -59.02 -14.11 11.17
N VAL A 495 -59.95 -15.03 11.39
CA VAL A 495 -61.13 -15.24 10.53
C VAL A 495 -62.10 -14.06 10.70
N ALA A 496 -62.33 -13.34 9.61
CA ALA A 496 -63.31 -12.24 9.51
C ALA A 496 -64.73 -12.76 9.29
N GLY A 497 -64.88 -13.87 8.57
CA GLY A 497 -66.17 -14.44 8.21
C GLY A 497 -66.09 -15.93 7.86
N GLN A 498 -67.24 -16.60 7.93
CA GLN A 498 -67.39 -18.02 7.58
C GLN A 498 -68.69 -18.27 6.83
N ASN A 499 -68.72 -19.31 5.98
CA ASN A 499 -69.92 -19.80 5.31
C ASN A 499 -69.82 -21.33 5.13
N PRO A 500 -70.77 -22.15 5.62
CA PRO A 500 -72.04 -21.82 6.28
C PRO A 500 -71.93 -21.12 7.65
N ALA A 501 -73.04 -20.55 8.11
CA ALA A 501 -73.12 -19.86 9.39
C ALA A 501 -72.88 -20.81 10.59
N PRO A 502 -72.37 -20.30 11.73
CA PRO A 502 -72.22 -21.10 12.94
C PRO A 502 -73.52 -21.81 13.33
N GLY A 503 -73.44 -23.08 13.72
CA GLY A 503 -74.59 -23.91 14.10
C GLY A 503 -75.32 -24.56 12.92
N ALA A 504 -75.02 -24.18 11.67
CA ALA A 504 -75.60 -24.85 10.50
C ALA A 504 -75.24 -26.34 10.47
N ALA A 505 -76.18 -27.18 10.06
CA ALA A 505 -75.94 -28.61 9.89
C ALA A 505 -75.18 -28.85 8.58
N ALA A 506 -73.96 -29.37 8.67
CA ALA A 506 -73.13 -29.70 7.51
C ALA A 506 -72.74 -31.18 7.53
N GLN A 507 -72.78 -31.85 6.38
CA GLN A 507 -72.33 -33.24 6.30
C GLN A 507 -70.82 -33.34 6.59
N GLN A 508 -70.41 -34.46 7.17
CA GLN A 508 -68.99 -34.78 7.33
C GLN A 508 -68.24 -34.62 5.99
N GLY A 509 -67.11 -33.90 6.04
CA GLY A 509 -66.29 -33.59 4.87
C GLY A 509 -66.74 -32.38 4.06
N HIS A 510 -67.85 -31.73 4.40
CA HIS A 510 -68.32 -30.50 3.74
C HIS A 510 -67.29 -29.36 3.90
N ILE A 511 -67.17 -28.50 2.87
CA ILE A 511 -66.17 -27.43 2.82
C ILE A 511 -66.78 -26.14 3.38
N VAL A 512 -66.21 -25.61 4.46
CA VAL A 512 -66.54 -24.31 5.02
C VAL A 512 -65.61 -23.24 4.42
N GLY A 513 -66.19 -22.23 3.77
CA GLY A 513 -65.45 -21.06 3.31
C GLY A 513 -65.08 -20.16 4.48
N LEU A 514 -63.81 -19.77 4.59
CA LEU A 514 -63.29 -18.84 5.59
C LEU A 514 -62.74 -17.61 4.90
N SER A 515 -63.19 -16.43 5.31
CA SER A 515 -62.55 -15.16 4.94
C SER A 515 -61.63 -14.74 6.08
N VAL A 516 -60.33 -14.56 5.80
CA VAL A 516 -59.29 -14.25 6.79
C VAL A 516 -58.73 -12.85 6.54
N TYR A 517 -58.55 -12.07 7.60
CA TYR A 517 -57.93 -10.75 7.48
C TYR A 517 -56.46 -10.87 7.10
N ASP A 518 -56.08 -10.12 6.06
CA ASP A 518 -54.69 -10.00 5.64
C ASP A 518 -53.86 -9.31 6.72
N GLN A 519 -52.55 -9.60 6.74
CA GLN A 519 -51.66 -8.79 7.56
C GLN A 519 -51.79 -7.32 7.11
N PRO A 520 -52.01 -6.37 8.04
CA PRO A 520 -51.91 -4.98 7.68
C PRO A 520 -50.51 -4.79 7.09
N ARG A 521 -50.42 -4.17 5.90
CA ARG A 521 -49.13 -3.74 5.36
C ARG A 521 -48.39 -3.08 6.52
N PRO A 522 -47.13 -3.45 6.80
CA PRO A 522 -46.39 -2.86 7.91
C PRO A 522 -46.56 -1.36 7.80
N SER A 523 -47.26 -0.77 8.76
CA SER A 523 -47.59 0.64 8.71
C SER A 523 -46.27 1.39 8.60
N GLN A 524 -46.22 2.44 7.79
CA GLN A 524 -45.02 3.28 7.63
C GLN A 524 -44.39 3.69 8.98
N ALA A 525 -45.15 3.67 10.07
CA ALA A 525 -44.69 3.89 11.44
C ALA A 525 -43.64 2.88 11.97
N GLN A 526 -43.62 1.63 11.50
CA GLN A 526 -42.61 0.62 11.93
C GLN A 526 -41.35 0.60 11.04
N ALA A 527 -41.46 1.06 9.78
CA ALA A 527 -40.31 1.27 8.90
C ALA A 527 -39.58 2.60 9.19
N ALA A 528 -40.28 3.57 9.79
CA ALA A 528 -39.75 4.91 10.06
C ALA A 528 -38.42 4.94 10.84
N PRO A 529 -38.15 4.11 11.87
CA PRO A 529 -36.87 4.15 12.57
C PRO A 529 -35.69 3.66 11.70
N ALA A 530 -35.90 2.60 10.93
CA ALA A 530 -34.88 2.06 10.03
C ALA A 530 -34.60 3.02 8.86
N GLU A 531 -35.66 3.52 8.22
CA GLU A 531 -35.52 4.51 7.14
C GLU A 531 -34.90 5.83 7.62
N ARG A 532 -35.22 6.27 8.86
CA ARG A 532 -34.57 7.41 9.50
C ARG A 532 -33.08 7.14 9.69
N CYS A 533 -32.70 5.98 10.22
CA CYS A 533 -31.29 5.62 10.40
C CYS A 533 -30.52 5.50 9.08
N ASP A 534 -31.16 4.99 8.02
CA ASP A 534 -30.54 4.90 6.68
C ASP A 534 -30.40 6.29 6.05
N ARG A 535 -31.42 7.15 6.18
CA ARG A 535 -31.37 8.54 5.70
C ARG A 535 -30.26 9.32 6.40
N LEU A 536 -30.20 9.28 7.72
CA LEU A 536 -29.14 9.90 8.51
C LEU A 536 -27.77 9.32 8.16
N GLY A 537 -27.66 8.01 7.94
CA GLY A 537 -26.41 7.38 7.51
C GLY A 537 -25.90 7.90 6.17
N ARG A 538 -26.79 8.13 5.19
CA ARG A 538 -26.42 8.75 3.90
C ARG A 538 -25.94 10.19 4.07
N ILE A 539 -26.65 11.00 4.86
CA ILE A 539 -26.27 12.41 5.10
C ILE A 539 -24.93 12.46 5.85
N PHE A 540 -24.72 11.58 6.83
CA PHE A 540 -23.45 11.46 7.55
C PHE A 540 -22.30 11.18 6.58
N ASN A 541 -22.43 10.16 5.72
CA ASN A 541 -21.39 9.82 4.75
C ASN A 541 -21.11 10.95 3.76
N GLN A 542 -22.14 11.66 3.28
CA GLN A 542 -21.96 12.83 2.41
C GLN A 542 -21.24 13.98 3.13
N ALA A 543 -21.53 14.23 4.42
CA ALA A 543 -20.83 15.23 5.21
C ALA A 543 -19.35 14.85 5.42
N VAL A 544 -19.07 13.56 5.67
CA VAL A 544 -17.71 13.01 5.78
C VAL A 544 -16.93 13.20 4.48
N GLU A 545 -17.52 12.88 3.32
CA GLU A 545 -16.90 13.05 2.00
C GLU A 545 -16.58 14.52 1.68
N LYS A 546 -17.42 15.45 2.17
CA LYS A 546 -17.20 16.89 2.03
C LYS A 546 -16.29 17.48 3.10
N HIS A 547 -15.77 16.67 4.03
CA HIS A 547 -15.01 17.11 5.20
C HIS A 547 -15.77 18.11 6.11
N ASP A 548 -17.10 18.08 6.11
CA ASP A 548 -17.94 18.93 6.96
C ASP A 548 -18.19 18.25 8.33
N LEU A 549 -17.26 18.45 9.24
CA LEU A 549 -17.29 17.85 10.59
C LEU A 549 -18.37 18.45 11.50
N ASN A 550 -18.96 19.59 11.14
CA ASN A 550 -20.06 20.19 11.89
C ASN A 550 -21.35 19.43 11.57
N THR A 551 -21.67 19.32 10.28
CA THR A 551 -22.84 18.55 9.80
C THR A 551 -22.73 17.08 10.19
N ALA A 552 -21.56 16.45 10.02
CA ALA A 552 -21.36 15.06 10.43
C ALA A 552 -21.60 14.86 11.94
N GLY A 553 -21.20 15.82 12.78
CA GLY A 553 -21.43 15.78 14.22
C GLY A 553 -22.91 15.94 14.60
N GLN A 554 -23.62 16.86 13.95
CA GLN A 554 -25.07 17.04 14.15
C GLN A 554 -25.83 15.77 13.80
N VAL A 555 -25.56 15.20 12.62
CA VAL A 555 -26.21 13.97 12.14
C VAL A 555 -25.90 12.77 13.05
N ALA A 556 -24.66 12.66 13.54
CA ALA A 556 -24.29 11.59 14.49
C ALA A 556 -25.03 11.73 15.84
N ASN A 557 -25.37 12.94 16.27
CA ASN A 557 -26.18 13.16 17.47
C ASN A 557 -27.67 12.88 17.22
N GLU A 558 -28.19 13.29 16.05
CA GLU A 558 -29.56 13.00 15.64
C GLU A 558 -29.83 11.50 15.45
N ALA A 559 -28.80 10.71 15.12
CA ALA A 559 -28.87 9.27 14.93
C ALA A 559 -29.03 8.47 16.24
N GLN A 560 -29.57 9.07 17.30
CA GLN A 560 -29.88 8.38 18.55
C GLN A 560 -30.77 7.16 18.31
N GLY A 561 -30.30 6.00 18.75
CA GLY A 561 -30.96 4.70 18.56
C GLY A 561 -30.53 3.93 17.30
N CYS A 562 -29.70 4.52 16.43
CA CYS A 562 -29.13 3.81 15.29
C CYS A 562 -27.90 2.99 15.70
N ALA A 563 -27.80 1.75 15.23
CA ALA A 563 -26.69 0.84 15.57
C ALA A 563 -25.29 1.40 15.23
N TRP A 564 -25.19 2.33 14.29
CA TRP A 564 -23.93 2.95 13.85
C TRP A 564 -23.56 4.23 14.63
N GLN A 565 -24.42 4.76 15.49
CA GLN A 565 -24.28 6.06 16.15
C GLN A 565 -22.96 6.19 16.93
N ALA A 566 -22.67 5.24 17.83
CA ALA A 566 -21.48 5.30 18.69
C ALA A 566 -20.17 5.34 17.88
N LYS A 567 -20.14 4.62 16.76
CA LYS A 567 -19.00 4.61 15.84
C LYS A 567 -18.87 5.95 15.10
N ALA A 568 -19.98 6.53 14.65
CA ALA A 568 -19.99 7.84 14.01
C ALA A 568 -19.53 8.96 14.96
N GLN A 569 -19.98 8.97 16.21
CA GLN A 569 -19.53 9.94 17.21
C GLN A 569 -18.03 9.83 17.51
N THR A 570 -17.53 8.59 17.63
CA THR A 570 -16.08 8.34 17.80
C THR A 570 -15.29 8.86 16.60
N TRP A 571 -15.77 8.61 15.38
CA TRP A 571 -15.14 9.10 14.16
C TRP A 571 -15.09 10.63 14.10
N VAL A 572 -16.22 11.32 14.37
CA VAL A 572 -16.27 12.79 14.35
C VAL A 572 -15.32 13.39 15.39
N ARG A 573 -15.28 12.82 16.60
CA ARG A 573 -14.31 13.25 17.63
C ARG A 573 -12.88 13.12 17.13
N CYS A 574 -12.52 11.97 16.58
CA CYS A 574 -11.18 11.71 16.07
C CYS A 574 -10.81 12.61 14.88
N ALA A 575 -11.76 12.94 14.01
CA ALA A 575 -11.54 13.82 12.87
C ALA A 575 -11.32 15.28 13.30
N ARG A 576 -12.09 15.78 14.28
CA ARG A 576 -11.90 17.13 14.83
C ARG A 576 -10.54 17.28 15.52
N LEU A 577 -10.15 16.28 16.30
CA LEU A 577 -8.82 16.26 16.93
C LEU A 577 -7.69 16.20 15.91
N ALA A 578 -7.87 15.47 14.79
CA ALA A 578 -6.89 15.46 13.70
C ALA A 578 -6.77 16.84 13.03
N GLN A 579 -7.89 17.54 12.81
CA GLN A 579 -7.87 18.90 12.26
C GLN A 579 -7.19 19.89 13.22
N ALA A 580 -7.46 19.79 14.53
CA ALA A 580 -6.80 20.60 15.55
C ALA A 580 -5.29 20.32 15.60
N TYR A 581 -4.88 19.04 15.54
CA TYR A 581 -3.49 18.63 15.46
C TYR A 581 -2.78 19.21 14.22
N ASN A 582 -3.40 19.11 13.03
CA ASN A 582 -2.83 19.64 11.80
C ASN A 582 -2.70 21.17 11.83
N ARG A 583 -3.73 21.88 12.30
CA ARG A 583 -3.68 23.34 12.47
C ARG A 583 -2.57 23.75 13.43
N ALA A 584 -2.39 23.02 14.54
CA ALA A 584 -1.32 23.27 15.49
C ALA A 584 0.08 23.04 14.87
N LEU A 585 0.24 22.04 13.99
CA LEU A 585 1.48 21.87 13.23
C LEU A 585 1.73 23.01 12.24
N GLU A 586 0.69 23.48 11.54
CA GLU A 586 0.78 24.60 10.60
C GLU A 586 1.17 25.91 11.30
N THR A 587 0.59 26.20 12.47
CA THR A 587 0.93 27.37 13.28
C THR A 587 2.20 27.19 14.10
N LYS A 588 2.84 26.01 14.02
CA LYS A 588 4.01 25.62 14.83
C LYS A 588 3.75 25.69 16.35
N ASP A 589 2.49 25.58 16.78
CA ASP A 589 2.11 25.49 18.19
C ASP A 589 2.26 24.04 18.69
N ARG A 590 3.45 23.73 19.19
CA ARG A 590 3.79 22.39 19.71
C ARG A 590 2.88 21.96 20.86
N ARG A 591 2.52 22.86 21.77
CA ARG A 591 1.70 22.52 22.95
C ARG A 591 0.30 22.11 22.52
N ALA A 592 -0.31 22.87 21.61
CA ALA A 592 -1.61 22.54 21.05
C ALA A 592 -1.58 21.20 20.29
N ALA A 593 -0.52 20.90 19.54
CA ALA A 593 -0.38 19.62 18.83
C ALA A 593 -0.29 18.43 19.81
N VAL A 594 0.51 18.55 20.87
CA VAL A 594 0.61 17.52 21.93
C VAL A 594 -0.73 17.32 22.62
N GLN A 595 -1.43 18.41 22.97
CA GLN A 595 -2.75 18.34 23.60
C GLN A 595 -3.77 17.61 22.71
N ALA A 596 -3.83 17.96 21.43
CA ALA A 596 -4.73 17.30 20.47
C ALA A 596 -4.40 15.81 20.30
N ALA A 597 -3.11 15.44 20.22
CA ALA A 597 -2.69 14.05 20.12
C ALA A 597 -3.02 13.25 21.40
N ASN A 598 -2.86 13.83 22.59
CA ASN A 598 -3.19 13.15 23.85
C ASN A 598 -4.70 12.96 24.02
N GLN A 599 -5.51 13.94 23.60
CA GLN A 599 -6.97 13.83 23.59
C GLN A 599 -7.50 12.79 22.58
N ALA A 600 -6.70 12.39 21.60
CA ALA A 600 -7.06 11.43 20.56
C ALA A 600 -6.99 9.96 20.99
N GLN A 601 -7.16 9.67 22.28
CA GLN A 601 -7.15 8.29 22.79
C GLN A 601 -8.21 7.42 22.09
N GLY A 602 -7.77 6.30 21.51
CA GLY A 602 -8.63 5.39 20.73
C GLY A 602 -8.80 5.77 19.25
N CYS A 603 -8.14 6.83 18.77
CA CYS A 603 -8.08 7.16 17.35
C CYS A 603 -6.89 6.47 16.67
N ASP A 604 -7.08 5.87 15.50
CA ASP A 604 -6.04 5.10 14.77
C ASP A 604 -4.77 5.90 14.44
N TRP A 605 -4.86 7.24 14.42
CA TRP A 605 -3.75 8.13 14.09
C TRP A 605 -2.92 8.58 15.31
N GLN A 606 -3.40 8.37 16.53
CA GLN A 606 -2.81 8.89 17.77
C GLN A 606 -1.33 8.48 17.93
N THR A 607 -1.03 7.19 17.88
CA THR A 607 0.32 6.65 18.08
C THR A 607 1.32 7.22 17.06
N LYS A 608 0.87 7.45 15.82
CA LYS A 608 1.70 8.05 14.77
C LYS A 608 1.97 9.53 15.05
N ALA A 609 0.96 10.29 15.47
CA ALA A 609 1.12 11.69 15.84
C ALA A 609 2.07 11.86 17.03
N GLN A 610 1.92 11.06 18.08
CA GLN A 610 2.84 11.07 19.23
C GLN A 610 4.27 10.70 18.83
N GLY A 611 4.44 9.70 17.96
CA GLY A 611 5.75 9.34 17.42
C GLY A 611 6.39 10.48 16.61
N PHE A 612 5.60 11.17 15.79
CA PHE A 612 6.07 12.32 15.02
C PHE A 612 6.50 13.49 15.91
N LEU A 613 5.67 13.87 16.89
CA LEU A 613 5.99 14.93 17.85
C LEU A 613 7.28 14.61 18.61
N ARG A 614 7.40 13.39 19.16
CA ARG A 614 8.62 12.92 19.81
C ARG A 614 9.86 13.04 18.91
N CYS A 615 9.73 12.67 17.63
CA CYS A 615 10.81 12.85 16.67
C CYS A 615 11.17 14.33 16.43
N GLN A 616 10.21 15.25 16.54
CA GLN A 616 10.48 16.69 16.51
C GLN A 616 11.08 17.22 17.82
N ASP A 617 10.82 16.64 19.00
CA ASP A 617 11.54 17.03 20.23
C ASP A 617 13.02 16.63 20.07
N LEU A 618 13.23 15.37 19.70
CA LEU A 618 14.56 14.79 19.58
C LEU A 618 15.44 15.48 18.52
N VAL A 619 14.87 16.11 17.48
CA VAL A 619 15.68 16.88 16.52
C VAL A 619 16.16 18.21 17.11
N GLN A 620 15.34 18.87 17.92
CA GLN A 620 15.72 20.09 18.63
C GLN A 620 16.79 19.78 19.67
N ASP A 621 16.59 18.71 20.45
CA ASP A 621 17.59 18.21 21.39
C ASP A 621 18.88 17.82 20.68
N TYR A 622 18.77 17.18 19.50
CA TYR A 622 19.92 16.80 18.69
C TYR A 622 20.74 18.02 18.28
N ASP A 623 20.10 19.08 17.78
CA ASP A 623 20.81 20.29 17.35
C ASP A 623 21.49 21.01 18.53
N ALA A 624 20.83 21.08 19.69
CA ALA A 624 21.43 21.62 20.92
C ALA A 624 22.62 20.77 21.40
N ALA A 625 22.44 19.45 21.50
CA ALA A 625 23.50 18.53 21.88
C ALA A 625 24.66 18.51 20.89
N PHE A 626 24.39 18.76 19.61
CA PHE A 626 25.42 18.86 18.58
C PHE A 626 26.30 20.10 18.78
N ALA A 627 25.70 21.25 19.07
CA ALA A 627 26.43 22.48 19.39
C ALA A 627 27.25 22.32 20.69
N MET A 628 26.67 21.70 21.73
CA MET A 628 27.40 21.40 22.97
C MET A 628 28.58 20.45 22.73
N ALA A 629 28.36 19.39 21.95
CA ALA A 629 29.40 18.40 21.62
C ALA A 629 30.56 19.01 20.81
N GLN A 630 30.29 20.03 20.00
CA GLN A 630 31.36 20.79 19.31
C GLN A 630 32.25 21.54 20.30
N GLN A 631 31.69 22.08 21.38
CA GLN A 631 32.42 22.84 22.39
C GLN A 631 33.12 21.95 23.42
N SER A 632 32.40 20.98 23.99
CA SER A 632 32.87 20.12 25.08
C SER A 632 33.72 18.94 24.59
N LYS A 633 33.62 18.59 23.31
CA LYS A 633 34.17 17.36 22.71
C LYS A 633 33.58 16.06 23.26
N ASP A 634 32.48 16.13 24.02
CA ASP A 634 31.73 14.97 24.51
C ASP A 634 30.56 14.63 23.57
N LEU A 635 30.52 13.37 23.11
CA LEU A 635 29.49 12.85 22.20
C LEU A 635 28.38 12.05 22.90
N SER A 636 28.44 11.92 24.23
CA SER A 636 27.51 11.12 25.03
C SER A 636 26.06 11.54 24.81
N GLY A 637 25.76 12.85 24.87
CA GLY A 637 24.44 13.42 24.62
C GLY A 637 23.89 13.07 23.23
N LEU A 638 24.72 13.24 22.19
CA LEU A 638 24.35 12.88 20.81
C LEU A 638 24.05 11.38 20.65
N LYS A 639 24.84 10.51 21.28
CA LYS A 639 24.62 9.06 21.23
C LYS A 639 23.28 8.68 21.86
N ASN A 640 22.92 9.28 23.00
CA ASN A 640 21.66 9.02 23.69
C ASN A 640 20.47 9.46 22.84
N ILE A 641 20.52 10.67 22.27
CA ILE A 641 19.46 11.20 21.41
C ILE A 641 19.29 10.35 20.14
N LEU A 642 20.37 9.99 19.45
CA LEU A 642 20.31 9.13 18.27
C LEU A 642 19.76 7.74 18.58
N THR A 643 20.04 7.20 19.77
CA THR A 643 19.47 5.91 20.18
C THR A 643 17.95 5.99 20.33
N GLN A 644 17.44 7.08 20.89
CA GLN A 644 16.00 7.32 21.03
C GLN A 644 15.32 7.66 19.70
N ALA A 645 16.06 8.26 18.75
CA ALA A 645 15.56 8.67 17.45
C ALA A 645 15.48 7.52 16.42
N LYS A 646 15.76 6.27 16.80
CA LYS A 646 15.60 5.12 15.89
C LYS A 646 14.14 5.03 15.43
N GLY A 647 13.93 5.20 14.12
CA GLY A 647 12.60 5.25 13.50
C GLY A 647 12.15 6.65 13.08
N CYS A 648 12.85 7.71 13.52
CA CYS A 648 12.64 9.06 13.02
C CYS A 648 13.24 9.24 11.61
N GLY A 649 12.56 9.96 10.73
CA GLY A 649 13.00 10.16 9.34
C GLY A 649 14.37 10.85 9.22
N TRP A 650 14.74 11.70 10.17
CA TRP A 650 16.02 12.42 10.19
C TRP A 650 17.19 11.61 10.78
N TYR A 651 16.94 10.43 11.38
CA TYR A 651 17.95 9.66 12.10
C TYR A 651 19.21 9.37 11.29
N ALA A 652 19.07 8.98 10.02
CA ALA A 652 20.22 8.66 9.17
C ALA A 652 21.12 9.88 8.93
N GLN A 653 20.51 11.05 8.71
CA GLN A 653 21.23 12.31 8.52
C GLN A 653 21.89 12.78 9.83
N GLY A 654 21.17 12.70 10.95
CA GLY A 654 21.72 12.99 12.28
C GLY A 654 22.91 12.08 12.62
N ARG A 655 22.79 10.77 12.40
CA ARG A 655 23.88 9.82 12.61
C ARG A 655 25.11 10.16 11.75
N SER A 656 24.90 10.51 10.47
CA SER A 656 25.99 10.93 9.58
C SER A 656 26.68 12.20 10.09
N LYS A 657 25.91 13.23 10.47
CA LYS A 657 26.44 14.46 11.07
C LYS A 657 27.25 14.19 12.34
N ALA A 658 26.75 13.34 13.25
CA ALA A 658 27.44 12.99 14.49
C ALA A 658 28.76 12.23 14.23
N LEU A 659 28.78 11.32 13.25
CA LEU A 659 30.01 10.64 12.83
C LEU A 659 31.01 11.61 12.20
N CYS A 660 30.54 12.57 11.42
CA CYS A 660 31.37 13.66 10.92
C CYS A 660 31.98 14.48 12.06
N LEU A 661 31.20 14.87 13.07
CA LEU A 661 31.74 15.58 14.24
C LEU A 661 32.81 14.75 14.96
N ARG A 662 32.55 13.45 15.21
CA ARG A 662 33.53 12.55 15.83
C ARG A 662 34.84 12.48 15.04
N ALA A 663 34.75 12.35 13.72
CA ALA A 663 35.92 12.35 12.85
C ALA A 663 36.69 13.68 12.94
N GLY A 664 36.00 14.82 13.06
CA GLY A 664 36.62 16.12 13.27
C GLY A 664 37.38 16.21 14.60
N LEU A 665 36.78 15.72 15.68
CA LEU A 665 37.43 15.67 16.99
C LEU A 665 38.69 14.78 17.00
N ILE A 666 38.64 13.64 16.30
CA ILE A 666 39.81 12.76 16.11
C ILE A 666 40.88 13.48 15.28
N PHE A 667 40.49 14.16 14.22
CA PHE A 667 41.38 14.95 13.37
C PHE A 667 42.12 16.02 14.19
N ASP A 668 41.39 16.86 14.93
CA ASP A 668 41.97 17.95 15.73
C ASP A 668 42.94 17.42 16.80
N ARG A 669 42.57 16.33 17.49
CA ARG A 669 43.43 15.69 18.49
C ARG A 669 44.73 15.17 17.88
N ASN A 670 44.65 14.50 16.72
CA ASN A 670 45.82 13.92 16.07
C ASN A 670 46.72 14.98 15.44
N ILE A 671 46.15 16.07 14.90
CA ILE A 671 46.92 17.24 14.45
C ILE A 671 47.66 17.87 15.63
N ALA A 672 46.99 18.10 16.76
CA ALA A 672 47.63 18.64 17.95
C ALA A 672 48.76 17.74 18.47
N ALA A 673 48.59 16.41 18.39
CA ALA A 673 49.60 15.42 18.74
C ALA A 673 50.68 15.19 17.65
N LYS A 674 50.65 15.93 16.53
CA LYS A 674 51.53 15.75 15.36
C LYS A 674 51.47 14.35 14.72
N GLN A 675 50.39 13.60 14.94
CA GLN A 675 50.13 12.29 14.35
C GLN A 675 49.45 12.43 12.97
N THR A 676 50.20 12.93 12.00
CA THR A 676 49.66 13.30 10.66
C THR A 676 49.04 12.11 9.94
N GLN A 677 49.58 10.88 10.05
CA GLN A 677 48.98 9.71 9.40
C GLN A 677 47.55 9.41 9.91
N GLU A 678 47.32 9.49 11.22
CA GLU A 678 46.00 9.25 11.82
C GLU A 678 45.02 10.41 11.56
N ALA A 679 45.52 11.65 11.53
CA ALA A 679 44.73 12.79 11.06
C ALA A 679 44.30 12.61 9.59
N GLY A 680 45.18 12.06 8.74
CA GLY A 680 44.88 11.77 7.34
C GLY A 680 43.73 10.77 7.16
N LYS A 681 43.64 9.75 8.02
CA LYS A 681 42.51 8.79 8.02
C LYS A 681 41.19 9.46 8.34
N ALA A 682 41.16 10.32 9.36
CA ALA A 682 39.96 11.09 9.72
C ALA A 682 39.53 12.05 8.58
N LEU A 683 40.49 12.68 7.90
CA LEU A 683 40.23 13.53 6.75
C LEU A 683 39.71 12.75 5.53
N ALA A 684 40.22 11.54 5.29
CA ALA A 684 39.71 10.66 4.24
C ALA A 684 38.25 10.26 4.49
N TYR A 685 37.90 9.95 5.74
CA TYR A 685 36.50 9.73 6.14
C TYR A 685 35.63 10.97 5.85
N ALA A 686 36.13 12.17 6.16
CA ALA A 686 35.42 13.42 5.90
C ALA A 686 35.19 13.68 4.41
N ARG A 687 36.12 13.29 3.54
CA ARG A 687 35.97 13.37 2.08
C ARG A 687 34.88 12.43 1.58
N GLN A 688 34.92 11.17 2.00
CA GLN A 688 33.97 10.14 1.57
C GLN A 688 32.53 10.46 1.99
N ASN A 689 32.35 11.06 3.17
CA ASN A 689 31.03 11.34 3.74
C ASN A 689 30.59 12.81 3.61
N ASN A 690 31.34 13.62 2.85
CA ASN A 690 31.09 15.05 2.65
C ASN A 690 30.85 15.82 3.96
N CYS A 691 31.72 15.62 4.95
CA CYS A 691 31.59 16.24 6.26
C CYS A 691 31.75 17.77 6.18
N TYR A 692 30.97 18.50 6.99
CA TYR A 692 30.91 19.96 6.97
C TYR A 692 32.26 20.67 7.23
N TRP A 693 33.18 20.04 7.97
CA TRP A 693 34.50 20.60 8.27
C TRP A 693 35.59 20.21 7.25
N ARG A 694 35.26 19.42 6.22
CA ARG A 694 36.23 18.88 5.24
C ARG A 694 37.20 19.94 4.72
N GLN A 695 36.69 21.05 4.18
CA GLN A 695 37.53 22.09 3.57
C GLN A 695 38.49 22.74 4.58
N ALA A 696 38.04 22.96 5.83
CA ALA A 696 38.90 23.49 6.88
C ALA A 696 39.98 22.46 7.27
N GLY A 697 39.60 21.19 7.44
CA GLY A 697 40.53 20.11 7.73
C GLY A 697 41.60 19.92 6.65
N GLU A 698 41.25 20.04 5.36
CA GLU A 698 42.22 19.96 4.26
C GLU A 698 43.29 21.06 4.34
N ARG A 699 42.90 22.30 4.69
CA ARG A 699 43.84 23.42 4.87
C ARG A 699 44.78 23.19 6.05
N ILE A 700 44.23 22.79 7.20
CA ILE A 700 45.00 22.50 8.42
C ILE A 700 45.97 21.33 8.17
N TYR A 701 45.49 20.26 7.52
CA TYR A 701 46.31 19.10 7.20
C TYR A 701 47.47 19.46 6.28
N ALA A 702 47.20 20.20 5.21
CA ALA A 702 48.23 20.64 4.27
C ALA A 702 49.31 21.51 4.94
N GLN A 703 48.93 22.34 5.93
CA GLN A 703 49.87 23.10 6.74
C GLN A 703 50.70 22.20 7.65
N ALA A 704 50.08 21.22 8.32
CA ALA A 704 50.75 20.30 9.22
C ALA A 704 51.70 19.32 8.52
N THR A 705 51.43 18.98 7.26
CA THR A 705 52.28 18.08 6.45
C THR A 705 53.27 18.82 5.57
N ARG A 706 53.35 20.15 5.63
CA ARG A 706 54.37 20.88 4.86
C ARG A 706 55.75 20.45 5.38
N PRO A 707 56.63 19.94 4.51
CA PRO A 707 58.01 19.70 4.90
C PRO A 707 58.62 21.01 5.39
N ALA A 708 59.45 20.93 6.44
CA ALA A 708 60.17 22.09 6.96
C ALA A 708 60.89 22.79 5.78
N PRO A 709 60.84 24.14 5.70
CA PRO A 709 61.47 24.85 4.60
C PRO A 709 62.95 24.47 4.54
N ALA A 710 63.38 23.97 3.38
CA ALA A 710 64.78 23.75 3.07
C ALA A 710 65.57 25.07 3.28
N PRO A 711 66.84 25.00 3.73
CA PRO A 711 67.64 26.20 4.02
C PRO A 711 67.66 27.18 2.84
N ARG A 712 67.46 28.47 3.17
CA ARG A 712 67.23 29.59 2.25
C ARG A 712 68.25 29.66 1.11
N GLN A 713 67.78 29.52 -0.13
CA GLN A 713 68.43 30.11 -1.30
C GLN A 713 67.85 31.51 -1.55
N GLN A 714 68.72 32.43 -1.99
CA GLN A 714 68.53 33.89 -2.08
C GLN A 714 67.37 34.33 -3.01
N PRO A 715 66.80 35.53 -2.82
CA PRO A 715 65.57 35.96 -3.49
C PRO A 715 65.81 36.51 -4.91
N ALA A 716 64.93 36.13 -5.83
CA ALA A 716 64.79 36.70 -7.17
C ALA A 716 64.11 38.09 -7.13
N PRO A 717 64.37 38.97 -8.12
CA PRO A 717 63.98 40.38 -8.09
C PRO A 717 62.47 40.63 -8.27
N PRO A 718 61.95 41.77 -7.75
CA PRO A 718 60.51 42.04 -7.66
C PRO A 718 59.84 42.31 -9.02
N PRO A 719 58.59 41.85 -9.22
CA PRO A 719 57.82 42.15 -10.40
C PRO A 719 57.36 43.62 -10.42
N GLN A 720 57.37 44.20 -11.62
CA GLN A 720 57.00 45.59 -11.89
C GLN A 720 55.58 45.94 -11.39
N PRO A 721 55.36 47.16 -10.90
CA PRO A 721 54.09 47.57 -10.31
C PRO A 721 52.98 47.63 -11.37
N ALA A 722 51.99 46.73 -11.24
CA ALA A 722 50.74 46.83 -11.98
C ALA A 722 50.05 48.17 -11.66
N ARG A 723 49.68 48.89 -12.71
CA ARG A 723 48.94 50.16 -12.67
C ARG A 723 47.72 50.00 -11.74
N ARG A 724 47.70 50.76 -10.63
CA ARG A 724 46.57 50.71 -9.67
C ARG A 724 45.31 51.23 -10.36
N LEU A 725 44.32 50.35 -10.54
CA LEU A 725 42.98 50.76 -10.96
C LEU A 725 42.37 51.66 -9.88
N THR A 726 41.62 52.68 -10.29
CA THR A 726 40.81 53.45 -9.34
C THR A 726 39.71 52.55 -8.76
N PRO A 727 39.19 52.82 -7.55
CA PRO A 727 38.07 52.08 -6.97
C PRO A 727 36.90 51.90 -7.94
N GLN A 728 36.61 52.92 -8.74
CA GLN A 728 35.54 52.91 -9.74
C GLN A 728 35.83 51.98 -10.92
N GLN A 729 37.07 51.95 -11.42
CA GLN A 729 37.50 51.01 -12.46
C GLN A 729 37.49 49.57 -11.97
N GLU A 730 37.83 49.34 -10.70
CA GLU A 730 37.77 48.01 -10.09
C GLU A 730 36.31 47.54 -9.92
N CYS A 731 35.39 48.43 -9.50
CA CYS A 731 33.96 48.13 -9.47
C CYS A 731 33.40 47.79 -10.85
N GLN A 732 33.83 48.51 -11.90
CA GLN A 732 33.39 48.25 -13.27
C GLN A 732 33.91 46.91 -13.78
N ARG A 733 35.18 46.60 -13.54
CA ARG A 733 35.78 45.31 -13.87
C ARG A 733 35.06 44.14 -13.19
N MET A 734 34.71 44.27 -11.92
CA MET A 734 33.97 43.23 -11.21
C MET A 734 32.55 43.07 -11.75
N ASN A 735 31.86 44.16 -12.09
CA ASN A 735 30.55 44.13 -12.76
C ASN A 735 30.64 43.36 -14.09
N ASP A 736 31.66 43.62 -14.89
CA ASP A 736 31.86 42.94 -16.17
C ASP A 736 32.15 41.45 -16.01
N ILE A 737 32.90 41.06 -14.98
CA ILE A 737 33.16 39.64 -14.67
C ILE A 737 31.86 38.92 -14.30
N ALA A 738 31.05 39.51 -13.41
CA ALA A 738 29.77 38.93 -12.98
C ALA A 738 28.76 38.87 -14.13
N LEU A 739 28.68 39.92 -14.95
CA LEU A 739 27.79 39.98 -16.11
C LEU A 739 28.18 38.95 -17.18
N ASN A 740 29.49 38.79 -17.42
CA ASN A 740 29.99 37.75 -18.32
C ASN A 740 29.69 36.34 -17.80
N ALA A 741 29.82 36.10 -16.50
CA ALA A 741 29.46 34.82 -15.90
C ALA A 741 27.96 34.53 -16.04
N CYS A 742 27.11 35.53 -15.77
CA CYS A 742 25.68 35.44 -15.95
C CYS A 742 25.29 35.11 -17.40
N ARG A 743 25.91 35.77 -18.39
CA ARG A 743 25.67 35.53 -19.82
C ARG A 743 26.20 34.20 -20.34
N ARG A 744 27.37 33.73 -19.86
CA ARG A 744 28.02 32.50 -20.37
C ARG A 744 27.58 31.21 -19.67
N GLY A 745 27.16 31.28 -18.41
CA GLY A 745 26.93 30.10 -17.57
C GLY A 745 25.59 29.39 -17.77
N GLY A 746 24.81 29.73 -18.80
CA GLY A 746 23.43 29.26 -18.90
C GLY A 746 22.55 29.77 -17.75
N ALA A 747 22.93 30.88 -17.10
CA ALA A 747 22.16 31.63 -16.11
C ALA A 747 21.67 30.85 -14.87
N THR A 748 22.44 29.93 -14.27
CA THR A 748 22.05 29.33 -12.97
C THR A 748 22.60 30.12 -11.79
N LEU A 749 21.89 30.12 -10.66
CA LEU A 749 22.30 30.82 -9.43
C LEU A 749 23.72 30.42 -8.94
N ASP A 750 24.10 29.15 -9.11
CA ASP A 750 25.41 28.63 -8.70
C ASP A 750 26.58 29.21 -9.51
N SER A 751 26.37 29.45 -10.81
CA SER A 751 27.39 30.03 -11.70
C SER A 751 27.66 31.50 -11.36
N LEU A 752 26.61 32.25 -11.03
CA LEU A 752 26.68 33.62 -10.52
C LEU A 752 27.39 33.66 -9.16
N ASN A 753 27.01 32.78 -8.23
CA ASN A 753 27.66 32.68 -6.91
C ASN A 753 29.15 32.32 -7.02
N ALA A 754 29.52 31.40 -7.89
CA ALA A 754 30.92 31.03 -8.10
C ALA A 754 31.77 32.21 -8.65
N ALA A 755 31.19 33.05 -9.50
CA ALA A 755 31.87 34.24 -10.01
C ALA A 755 31.95 35.37 -8.98
N PHE A 756 30.92 35.53 -8.13
CA PHE A 756 30.83 36.64 -7.19
C PHE A 756 31.56 36.39 -5.87
N ASN A 757 31.54 35.16 -5.36
CA ASN A 757 32.13 34.80 -4.05
C ASN A 757 33.60 35.21 -3.87
N PRO A 758 34.49 35.03 -4.87
CA PRO A 758 35.88 35.44 -4.75
C PRO A 758 36.08 36.96 -4.62
N MET A 759 35.11 37.77 -5.07
CA MET A 759 35.20 39.24 -5.11
C MET A 759 34.22 39.97 -4.18
N ALA A 760 33.29 39.27 -3.53
CA ALA A 760 32.25 39.85 -2.66
C ALA A 760 32.81 40.73 -1.53
N GLY A 761 33.91 40.32 -0.89
CA GLY A 761 34.56 41.10 0.16
C GLY A 761 35.11 42.44 -0.35
N ARG A 762 35.78 42.43 -1.50
CA ARG A 762 36.36 43.63 -2.11
C ARG A 762 35.30 44.53 -2.74
N TRP A 763 34.25 43.93 -3.33
CA TRP A 763 33.08 44.65 -3.81
C TRP A 763 32.40 45.48 -2.71
N LYS A 764 32.22 44.88 -1.54
CA LYS A 764 31.64 45.55 -0.36
C LYS A 764 32.57 46.64 0.17
N GLN A 765 33.87 46.38 0.26
CA GLN A 765 34.86 47.36 0.71
C GLN A 765 34.94 48.60 -0.19
N LEU A 766 34.76 48.42 -1.51
CA LEU A 766 34.82 49.50 -2.49
C LEU A 766 33.46 50.21 -2.70
N GLY A 767 32.39 49.78 -2.02
CA GLY A 767 31.06 50.38 -2.15
C GLY A 767 30.46 50.22 -3.55
N CYS A 768 30.84 49.17 -4.28
CA CYS A 768 30.39 48.96 -5.65
C CYS A 768 28.87 48.71 -5.71
N ARG A 769 28.20 49.31 -6.69
CA ARG A 769 26.80 49.02 -7.03
C ARG A 769 26.75 48.08 -8.23
N MET A 770 25.76 47.19 -8.25
CA MET A 770 25.49 46.36 -9.43
C MET A 770 25.12 47.28 -10.60
N SER A 771 25.67 46.98 -11.78
CA SER A 771 25.28 47.66 -13.00
C SER A 771 23.86 47.24 -13.39
N PRO A 772 23.08 48.11 -14.06
CA PRO A 772 21.73 47.77 -14.50
C PRO A 772 21.67 46.49 -15.36
N ALA A 773 22.71 46.24 -16.16
CA ALA A 773 22.80 45.05 -17.00
C ALA A 773 23.03 43.76 -16.20
N LEU A 774 23.78 43.84 -15.08
CA LEU A 774 23.97 42.71 -14.19
C LEU A 774 22.72 42.43 -13.36
N ASP A 775 22.04 43.48 -12.91
CA ASP A 775 20.77 43.41 -12.17
C ASP A 775 19.68 42.69 -12.99
N GLN A 776 19.44 43.15 -14.22
CA GLN A 776 18.51 42.49 -15.16
C GLN A 776 18.87 41.02 -15.43
N CYS A 777 20.16 40.70 -15.44
CA CYS A 777 20.60 39.32 -15.67
C CYS A 777 20.33 38.43 -14.45
N VAL A 778 20.55 38.95 -13.24
CA VAL A 778 20.25 38.25 -11.98
C VAL A 778 18.74 38.02 -11.83
N ASP A 779 17.90 39.01 -12.15
CA ASP A 779 16.44 38.85 -12.11
C ASP A 779 15.95 37.76 -13.07
N ALA A 780 16.46 37.73 -14.30
CA ALA A 780 16.13 36.69 -15.28
C ALA A 780 16.55 35.28 -14.82
N VAL A 781 17.67 35.16 -14.11
CA VAL A 781 18.15 33.91 -13.50
C VAL A 781 17.21 33.46 -12.39
N VAL A 782 16.82 34.40 -11.51
CA VAL A 782 15.94 34.16 -10.36
C VAL A 782 14.54 33.75 -10.82
N GLU A 783 13.93 34.46 -11.76
CA GLU A 783 12.60 34.11 -12.29
C GLU A 783 12.56 32.71 -12.92
N ARG A 784 13.64 32.32 -13.61
CA ARG A 784 13.71 31.02 -14.27
C ARG A 784 13.92 29.87 -13.29
N ASP A 785 14.82 30.03 -12.33
CA ASP A 785 15.16 28.99 -11.36
C ASP A 785 14.05 28.84 -10.29
N ILE A 786 13.36 29.92 -9.90
CA ILE A 786 12.23 29.88 -8.97
C ILE A 786 10.93 29.49 -9.69
N GLY A 787 10.67 30.02 -10.89
CA GLY A 787 9.48 29.70 -11.69
C GLY A 787 9.43 28.26 -12.22
N GLY A 788 10.53 27.52 -12.14
CA GLY A 788 10.60 26.08 -12.40
C GLY A 788 10.20 25.21 -11.20
N MET A 789 10.39 25.67 -9.96
CA MET A 789 10.12 24.88 -8.75
C MET A 789 8.63 24.71 -8.44
N PHE A 790 7.76 25.62 -8.93
CA PHE A 790 6.33 25.61 -8.60
C PHE A 790 5.40 25.00 -9.65
N ARG A 791 5.90 24.61 -10.83
CA ARG A 791 5.07 23.99 -11.89
C ARG A 791 4.70 22.51 -11.66
N GLY A 792 5.19 21.90 -10.59
CA GLY A 792 4.92 20.49 -10.24
C GLY A 792 3.91 20.27 -9.10
N TRP A 793 3.36 21.33 -8.51
CA TRP A 793 2.39 21.23 -7.42
C TRP A 793 0.97 21.56 -7.92
N SER A 794 0.42 20.70 -8.78
CA SER A 794 -1.03 20.57 -8.89
C SER A 794 -1.49 19.48 -7.93
N LEU A 795 -2.23 19.86 -6.90
CA LEU A 795 -2.92 18.93 -6.00
C LEU A 795 -3.88 18.03 -6.82
N GLY A 796 -3.46 16.79 -7.06
CA GLY A 796 -4.27 15.73 -7.63
C GLY A 796 -4.60 14.69 -6.56
N ARG A 797 -5.90 14.54 -6.31
CA ARG A 797 -6.58 13.65 -5.35
C ARG A 797 -6.16 12.19 -5.43
#